data_AF-A0A378KTU3-F1
#
_entry.id   AF-A0A378KTU3-F1
#
_cell.length_a   1.000
_cell.length_b   1.000
_cell.length_c   1.000
_cell.angle_alpha   90.00
_cell.angle_beta   90.00
_cell.angle_gamma   90.00
#
_symmetry.space_group_name_H-M   'P 1'
#
loop_
_entity.id
_entity.type
_entity.pdbx_description
1 polymer ?
#
loop_
_entity_poly.entity_id
_entity_poly.type
_entity_poly.pdbx_seq_one_letter_code
_entity_poly.pdbx_strand_id
1 'polypeptide(L)'
;MSKNALFNLINARKSLEHFKVPDHVHLLKRTDRLGTDYFLFELPLEDDPVIGEYRLTSHHLSVYAAPISKLDYKSQYHYTAYFEKGGNQYRLHVYFDSRDYYFTYPAFAEILAENEFKPINCREHDAAFTLLADTATRELIATLRESQALVLKSLETQYDELEARILVLSQNIQLNKPAYLSTLQQQIECLKQIALYSNNPSLIDRKINWLRITETNIESMVFPNERDEEATSSEEDSKAEKIERKSTKAKKGTGYQATHFKSHAAKKSLTTEVGHKECFSTLIQQLNSRAVQCQSVSDEILVNQVEKLYLDALGLEWVLETKHHYEVTLKDLNDISVLQNKIKRLGIGLLQRTLIREHYESAAKLTSFYKMLPESIVLFSLQNYNDKLLDFLLKNQIFPHNFRNFTLGKVEYPSIVDYCFRNSTTEVRTLNCLDILVKNGISLLDVESSSGLPFAAILLLSPSHPLREVLEHNADLTINNPLFYKQLNQVLRLISAKSTCSSDRRVEINTLITSNLRKIELLKNHIHVSESENVPHYLEEMLGEQMIKQLRDDPQIRYYQSSIEERATLLIRKLPRIHHKAILGLTHVNFELIGNSLNRIQNFAQAPSFDEIQRDVVKQQILILELFDLRDEFVDKEALLDGVIRHQRKPTRDQKKIIARVKEISKRIGEIQDLIVVPENDSKQAMQDKSANALLDIAKAIKGVNQFFSVAAKASSESGSSSSTVDVSQTFIAFWGAIESTRPDQSSSSSDDDNDQNNNCRIS
;
A
#
# COMPACT_ATOMS: atom_id res chain seq x y z
N MET A 1 7.09 -10.42 29.93
CA MET A 1 6.31 -9.98 28.74
C MET A 1 5.85 -8.57 29.02
N SER A 2 6.24 -7.60 28.19
CA SER A 2 5.77 -6.22 28.36
C SER A 2 4.28 -6.18 28.08
N LYS A 3 3.51 -5.86 29.13
CA LYS A 3 2.06 -5.62 29.03
C LYS A 3 1.82 -4.38 28.17
N ASN A 4 0.66 -4.31 27.54
CA ASN A 4 0.23 -3.18 26.72
C ASN A 4 0.30 -1.85 27.52
N ALA A 5 0.95 -0.83 26.95
CA ALA A 5 1.24 0.42 27.66
C ALA A 5 -0.03 1.23 27.97
N LEU A 6 -0.96 1.28 27.01
CA LEU A 6 -2.26 1.93 27.22
C LEU A 6 -3.09 1.18 28.27
N PHE A 7 -3.07 -0.16 28.27
CA PHE A 7 -3.76 -0.93 29.31
C PHE A 7 -3.24 -0.59 30.70
N ASN A 8 -1.91 -0.54 30.88
CA ASN A 8 -1.30 -0.21 32.17
C ASN A 8 -1.67 1.22 32.61
N LEU A 9 -1.65 2.18 31.67
CA LEU A 9 -2.06 3.56 31.93
C LEU A 9 -3.52 3.62 32.42
N ILE A 10 -4.45 3.03 31.68
CA ILE A 10 -5.87 3.02 32.03
C ILE A 10 -6.06 2.34 33.39
N ASN A 11 -5.41 1.20 33.63
CA ASN A 11 -5.54 0.49 34.89
C ASN A 11 -5.03 1.30 36.09
N ALA A 12 -3.94 2.06 35.92
CA ALA A 12 -3.38 2.90 36.96
C ALA A 12 -4.18 4.19 37.21
N ARG A 13 -4.85 4.71 36.18
CA ARG A 13 -5.49 6.04 36.23
C ARG A 13 -7.01 6.01 36.39
N LYS A 14 -7.70 4.94 36.01
CA LYS A 14 -9.19 4.85 36.04
C LYS A 14 -9.84 5.16 37.40
N SER A 15 -9.10 5.04 38.50
CA SER A 15 -9.59 5.33 39.85
C SER A 15 -9.29 6.75 40.33
N LEU A 16 -8.60 7.56 39.52
CA LEU A 16 -8.29 8.94 39.86
C LEU A 16 -9.41 9.87 39.39
N GLU A 17 -9.78 10.83 40.24
CA GLU A 17 -10.84 11.82 39.94
C GLU A 17 -10.57 12.65 38.67
N HIS A 18 -9.32 12.76 38.24
CA HIS A 18 -8.90 13.52 37.06
C HIS A 18 -8.77 12.67 35.78
N PHE A 19 -9.03 11.36 35.83
CA PHE A 19 -9.07 10.55 34.61
C PHE A 19 -10.38 10.81 33.87
N LYS A 20 -10.33 11.78 32.95
CA LYS A 20 -11.46 12.13 32.10
C LYS A 20 -11.41 11.32 30.81
N VAL A 21 -12.47 10.58 30.56
CA VAL A 21 -12.79 10.01 29.26
C VAL A 21 -13.69 11.02 28.54
N PRO A 22 -13.64 11.17 27.19
CA PRO A 22 -14.56 12.03 26.46
C PRO A 22 -16.02 11.77 26.84
N ASP A 23 -16.84 12.83 26.74
CA ASP A 23 -18.26 12.74 27.05
C ASP A 23 -18.93 11.64 26.19
N HIS A 24 -19.91 10.94 26.76
CA HIS A 24 -20.65 9.84 26.11
C HIS A 24 -19.86 8.57 25.79
N VAL A 25 -18.61 8.44 26.23
CA VAL A 25 -17.84 7.19 26.15
C VAL A 25 -17.89 6.44 27.48
N HIS A 26 -18.31 5.18 27.44
CA HIS A 26 -18.42 4.35 28.65
C HIS A 26 -17.25 3.36 28.75
N LEU A 27 -16.48 3.45 29.84
CA LEU A 27 -15.37 2.54 30.13
C LEU A 27 -15.83 1.34 30.97
N LEU A 28 -15.65 0.14 30.43
CA LEU A 28 -15.90 -1.13 31.09
C LEU A 28 -14.62 -1.95 31.20
N LYS A 29 -14.40 -2.60 32.35
CA LYS A 29 -13.38 -3.65 32.46
C LYS A 29 -14.04 -5.01 32.24
N ARG A 30 -13.51 -5.80 31.30
CA ARG A 30 -14.01 -7.14 31.00
C ARG A 30 -12.85 -8.14 30.95
N THR A 31 -13.19 -9.42 30.90
CA THR A 31 -12.25 -10.52 30.72
C THR A 31 -12.74 -11.35 29.54
N ASP A 32 -11.82 -11.73 28.64
CA ASP A 32 -12.15 -12.53 27.47
C ASP A 32 -12.37 -14.01 27.84
N ARG A 33 -12.65 -14.85 26.83
CA ARG A 33 -12.85 -16.30 27.02
C ARG A 33 -11.57 -17.04 27.43
N LEU A 34 -10.40 -16.45 27.21
CA LEU A 34 -9.09 -17.00 27.57
C LEU A 34 -8.61 -16.53 28.95
N GLY A 35 -9.40 -15.71 29.66
CA GLY A 35 -9.04 -15.15 30.96
C GLY A 35 -8.18 -13.89 30.88
N THR A 36 -8.02 -13.29 29.70
CA THR A 36 -7.26 -12.05 29.48
C THR A 36 -8.12 -10.84 29.79
N ASP A 37 -7.66 -10.01 30.73
CA ASP A 37 -8.29 -8.75 31.05
C ASP A 37 -8.15 -7.74 29.89
N TYR A 38 -9.22 -6.97 29.65
CA TYR A 38 -9.22 -5.86 28.72
C TYR A 38 -10.14 -4.72 29.17
N PHE A 39 -9.86 -3.52 28.68
CA PHE A 39 -10.76 -2.39 28.78
C PHE A 39 -11.54 -2.24 27.48
N LEU A 40 -12.83 -1.99 27.60
CA LEU A 40 -13.75 -1.73 26.50
C LEU A 40 -14.32 -0.33 26.69
N PHE A 41 -14.17 0.51 25.67
CA PHE A 41 -14.78 1.82 25.56
C PHE A 41 -15.94 1.74 24.59
N GLU A 42 -17.17 1.79 25.09
CA GLU A 42 -18.36 1.89 24.22
C GLU A 42 -18.39 3.29 23.62
N LEU A 43 -18.43 3.36 22.29
CA LEU A 43 -18.38 4.61 21.53
C LEU A 43 -19.80 5.03 21.12
N PRO A 44 -20.08 6.34 21.03
CA PRO A 44 -21.40 6.84 20.71
C PRO A 44 -21.79 6.56 19.25
N LEU A 45 -23.01 6.06 19.04
CA LEU A 45 -23.61 5.90 17.72
C LEU A 45 -24.14 7.24 17.22
N GLU A 46 -23.25 8.03 16.64
CA GLU A 46 -23.62 9.28 15.96
C GLU A 46 -24.12 8.97 14.55
N ASP A 47 -25.22 9.60 14.14
CA ASP A 47 -25.72 9.67 12.75
C ASP A 47 -26.06 8.35 12.01
N ASP A 48 -26.17 7.20 12.71
CA ASP A 48 -26.60 5.89 12.17
C ASP A 48 -25.95 5.51 10.81
N PRO A 49 -24.60 5.40 10.76
CA PRO A 49 -23.88 5.35 9.49
C PRO A 49 -24.13 4.03 8.74
N VAL A 50 -24.34 4.16 7.43
CA VAL A 50 -24.50 3.04 6.50
C VAL A 50 -23.34 3.01 5.51
N ILE A 51 -22.61 1.90 5.46
CA ILE A 51 -21.52 1.67 4.51
C ILE A 51 -21.94 0.56 3.55
N GLY A 52 -22.13 0.89 2.27
CA GLY A 52 -22.72 -0.01 1.29
C GLY A 52 -24.17 -0.35 1.67
N GLU A 53 -24.38 -1.58 2.12
CA GLU A 53 -25.68 -2.10 2.58
C GLU A 53 -25.63 -2.48 4.08
N TYR A 54 -24.52 -2.16 4.76
CA TYR A 54 -24.26 -2.52 6.15
C TYR A 54 -24.56 -1.32 7.04
N ARG A 55 -25.57 -1.44 7.90
CA ARG A 55 -25.95 -0.41 8.88
C ARG A 55 -25.20 -0.64 10.18
N LEU A 56 -24.53 0.37 10.70
CA LEU A 56 -23.81 0.27 11.97
C LEU A 56 -24.80 0.17 13.13
N THR A 57 -24.68 -0.86 13.97
CA THR A 57 -25.57 -1.09 15.12
C THR A 57 -24.92 -0.79 16.46
N SER A 58 -23.61 -0.97 16.56
CA SER A 58 -22.81 -0.67 17.75
C SER A 58 -21.33 -0.70 17.41
N HIS A 59 -20.52 0.00 18.19
CA HIS A 59 -19.06 -0.05 18.06
C HIS A 59 -18.37 0.28 19.37
N HIS A 60 -17.13 -0.14 19.49
CA HIS A 60 -16.32 0.06 20.68
C HIS A 60 -14.83 0.00 20.35
N LEU A 61 -14.02 0.53 21.26
CA LEU A 61 -12.58 0.36 21.27
C LEU A 61 -12.17 -0.57 22.40
N SER A 62 -11.27 -1.52 22.11
CA SER A 62 -10.76 -2.45 23.12
C SER A 62 -9.25 -2.34 23.28
N VAL A 63 -8.79 -2.36 24.53
CA VAL A 63 -7.37 -2.33 24.93
C VAL A 63 -7.07 -3.54 25.81
N TYR A 64 -6.29 -4.49 25.31
CA TYR A 64 -6.03 -5.77 25.99
C TYR A 64 -4.75 -5.71 26.83
N ALA A 65 -4.77 -6.39 27.98
CA ALA A 65 -3.58 -6.51 28.85
C ALA A 65 -2.43 -7.26 28.18
N ALA A 66 -2.77 -8.29 27.39
CA ALA A 66 -1.85 -9.17 26.69
C ALA A 66 -2.39 -9.49 25.29
N PRO A 67 -1.51 -9.77 24.31
CA PRO A 67 -1.94 -10.13 22.96
C PRO A 67 -2.66 -11.48 22.96
N ILE A 68 -3.83 -11.53 22.32
CA ILE A 68 -4.65 -12.76 22.20
C ILE A 68 -4.26 -13.56 20.95
N SER A 69 -3.90 -12.86 19.89
CA SER A 69 -3.57 -13.43 18.59
C SER A 69 -2.21 -12.94 18.09
N LYS A 70 -1.73 -13.56 17.00
CA LYS A 70 -0.51 -13.12 16.31
C LYS A 70 -0.59 -11.65 15.85
N LEU A 71 -1.78 -11.16 15.52
CA LEU A 71 -2.00 -9.78 15.09
C LEU A 71 -1.90 -8.82 16.29
N ASP A 72 -2.31 -9.26 17.48
CA ASP A 72 -2.32 -8.41 18.67
C ASP A 72 -0.92 -8.08 19.21
N TYR A 73 0.12 -8.83 18.85
CA TYR A 73 1.49 -8.54 19.31
C TYR A 73 1.98 -7.15 18.91
N LYS A 74 1.51 -6.62 17.79
CA LYS A 74 1.84 -5.27 17.32
C LYS A 74 0.78 -4.23 17.69
N SER A 75 -0.40 -4.68 18.12
CA SER A 75 -1.54 -3.79 18.38
C SER A 75 -1.49 -3.23 19.81
N GLN A 76 -1.71 -1.93 19.95
CA GLN A 76 -2.00 -1.33 21.26
C GLN A 76 -3.51 -1.28 21.55
N TYR A 77 -4.34 -1.18 20.53
CA TYR A 77 -5.79 -1.21 20.67
C TYR A 77 -6.42 -1.59 19.34
N HIS A 78 -7.67 -2.03 19.40
CA HIS A 78 -8.45 -2.26 18.19
C HIS A 78 -9.85 -1.67 18.30
N TYR A 79 -10.31 -1.18 17.17
CA TYR A 79 -11.68 -0.76 16.96
C TYR A 79 -12.51 -1.94 16.47
N THR A 80 -13.68 -2.13 17.08
CA THR A 80 -14.65 -3.14 16.68
C THR A 80 -15.98 -2.48 16.39
N ALA A 81 -16.56 -2.78 15.23
CA ALA A 81 -17.89 -2.33 14.86
C ALA A 81 -18.77 -3.49 14.43
N TYR A 82 -20.04 -3.45 14.82
CA TYR A 82 -21.06 -4.41 14.44
C TYR A 82 -22.02 -3.77 13.45
N PHE A 83 -22.32 -4.51 12.39
CA PHE A 83 -23.23 -4.07 11.35
C PHE A 83 -24.36 -5.08 11.14
N GLU A 84 -25.49 -4.59 10.65
CA GLU A 84 -26.62 -5.40 10.22
C GLU A 84 -26.87 -5.23 8.71
N LYS A 85 -27.16 -6.36 8.04
CA LYS A 85 -27.64 -6.37 6.65
C LYS A 85 -28.55 -7.58 6.44
N GLY A 86 -29.79 -7.33 6.03
CA GLY A 86 -30.75 -8.38 5.69
C GLY A 86 -31.05 -9.35 6.84
N GLY A 87 -30.98 -8.89 8.09
CA GLY A 87 -31.15 -9.70 9.30
C GLY A 87 -29.90 -10.44 9.77
N ASN A 88 -28.82 -10.44 8.97
CA ASN A 88 -27.53 -11.02 9.37
C ASN A 88 -26.66 -9.96 10.07
N GLN A 89 -25.84 -10.41 11.01
CA GLN A 89 -24.89 -9.57 11.73
C GLN A 89 -23.47 -9.75 11.18
N TYR A 90 -22.74 -8.65 11.16
CA TYR A 90 -21.38 -8.57 10.66
C TYR A 90 -20.49 -7.87 11.68
N ARG A 91 -19.21 -8.18 11.66
CA ARG A 91 -18.21 -7.60 12.55
C ARG A 91 -17.01 -7.10 11.76
N LEU A 92 -16.63 -5.87 12.03
CA LEU A 92 -15.42 -5.22 11.58
C LEU A 92 -14.41 -5.16 12.73
N HIS A 93 -13.16 -5.48 12.44
CA HIS A 93 -12.01 -5.23 13.32
C HIS A 93 -10.94 -4.41 12.59
N VAL A 94 -10.46 -3.36 13.24
CA VAL A 94 -9.33 -2.53 12.77
C VAL A 94 -8.30 -2.42 13.88
N TYR A 95 -7.05 -2.80 13.60
CA TYR A 95 -5.98 -2.87 14.60
C TYR A 95 -5.01 -1.71 14.46
N PHE A 96 -4.73 -1.04 15.57
CA PHE A 96 -3.82 0.10 15.64
C PHE A 96 -2.58 -0.25 16.47
N ASP A 97 -1.43 0.23 16.03
CA ASP A 97 -0.15 0.03 16.70
C ASP A 97 0.14 1.09 17.78
N SER A 98 1.38 1.14 18.26
CA SER A 98 1.79 2.09 19.29
C SER A 98 1.98 3.53 18.84
N ARG A 99 1.97 3.78 17.53
CA ARG A 99 1.99 5.11 16.93
C ARG A 99 0.60 5.52 16.43
N ASP A 100 -0.42 4.78 16.81
CA ASP A 100 -1.82 4.99 16.38
C ASP A 100 -2.00 4.78 14.87
N TYR A 101 -1.11 4.01 14.26
CA TYR A 101 -1.17 3.62 12.86
C TYR A 101 -1.87 2.27 12.75
N TYR A 102 -2.87 2.19 11.88
CA TYR A 102 -3.38 0.88 11.48
C TYR A 102 -2.32 0.14 10.67
N PHE A 103 -2.09 -1.13 10.98
CA PHE A 103 -1.02 -1.94 10.36
C PHE A 103 -1.55 -3.17 9.62
N THR A 104 -2.87 -3.35 9.59
CA THR A 104 -3.57 -4.39 8.85
C THR A 104 -4.77 -3.80 8.13
N TYR A 105 -5.18 -4.45 7.05
CA TYR A 105 -6.46 -4.14 6.41
C TYR A 105 -7.61 -4.44 7.38
N PRO A 106 -8.66 -3.59 7.44
CA PRO A 106 -9.98 -3.90 7.99
C PRO A 106 -10.39 -5.37 7.82
N ALA A 107 -10.52 -6.08 8.95
CA ALA A 107 -10.98 -7.46 8.97
C ALA A 107 -12.51 -7.49 9.13
N PHE A 108 -13.22 -7.80 8.05
CA PHE A 108 -14.68 -7.85 8.03
C PHE A 108 -15.20 -9.28 7.89
N ALA A 109 -16.17 -9.68 8.70
CA ALA A 109 -16.73 -11.03 8.70
C ALA A 109 -18.22 -11.06 9.04
N GLU A 110 -18.93 -12.04 8.47
CA GLU A 110 -20.28 -12.42 8.90
C GLU A 110 -20.22 -13.22 10.19
N ILE A 111 -21.17 -12.98 11.10
CA ILE A 111 -21.34 -13.72 12.34
C ILE A 111 -22.36 -14.83 12.08
N LEU A 112 -21.91 -16.09 12.05
CA LEU A 112 -22.77 -17.25 11.81
C LEU A 112 -23.34 -17.83 13.11
N ALA A 113 -22.50 -17.86 14.16
CA ALA A 113 -22.85 -18.33 15.49
C ALA A 113 -21.88 -17.71 16.52
N GLU A 114 -22.02 -18.07 17.80
CA GLU A 114 -21.05 -17.65 18.81
C GLU A 114 -19.63 -18.14 18.48
N ASN A 115 -18.77 -17.19 18.10
CA ASN A 115 -17.39 -17.36 17.63
C ASN A 115 -17.19 -18.06 16.27
N GLU A 116 -18.25 -18.23 15.50
CA GLU A 116 -18.11 -18.68 14.11
C GLU A 116 -18.20 -17.48 13.18
N PHE A 117 -17.08 -17.17 12.53
CA PHE A 117 -16.93 -16.00 11.67
C PHE A 117 -16.56 -16.43 10.25
N LYS A 118 -17.28 -15.89 9.27
CA LYS A 118 -16.96 -16.09 7.85
C LYS A 118 -16.37 -14.80 7.28
N PRO A 119 -15.08 -14.77 6.92
CA PRO A 119 -14.45 -13.59 6.33
C PRO A 119 -15.15 -13.16 5.05
N ILE A 120 -15.34 -11.84 4.89
CA ILE A 120 -15.92 -11.23 3.71
C ILE A 120 -14.88 -10.33 3.07
N ASN A 121 -14.75 -10.42 1.75
CA ASN A 121 -13.94 -9.47 1.01
C ASN A 121 -14.60 -8.08 1.06
N CYS A 122 -14.01 -7.16 1.81
CA CYS A 122 -14.48 -5.80 1.97
C CYS A 122 -13.59 -4.76 1.29
N ARG A 123 -12.79 -5.14 0.28
CA ARG A 123 -11.88 -4.21 -0.41
C ARG A 123 -12.59 -2.94 -0.91
N GLU A 124 -13.84 -3.05 -1.34
CA GLU A 124 -14.64 -1.90 -1.81
C GLU A 124 -15.04 -0.93 -0.69
N HIS A 125 -15.02 -1.38 0.56
CA HIS A 125 -15.41 -0.62 1.76
C HIS A 125 -14.22 -0.22 2.63
N ASP A 126 -13.02 -0.68 2.29
CA ASP A 126 -11.80 -0.58 3.10
C ASP A 126 -11.51 0.85 3.59
N ALA A 127 -11.54 1.83 2.68
CA ALA A 127 -11.33 3.23 3.01
C ALA A 127 -12.43 3.81 3.91
N ALA A 128 -13.69 3.43 3.70
CA ALA A 128 -14.80 3.88 4.53
C ALA A 128 -14.76 3.26 5.93
N PHE A 129 -14.40 1.98 6.05
CA PHE A 129 -14.19 1.32 7.34
C PHE A 129 -13.00 1.91 8.10
N THR A 130 -11.91 2.23 7.40
CA THR A 130 -10.74 2.89 7.99
C THR A 130 -11.11 4.29 8.48
N LEU A 131 -11.83 5.08 7.66
CA LEU A 131 -12.29 6.42 8.05
C LEU A 131 -13.25 6.38 9.25
N LEU A 132 -14.17 5.41 9.28
CA LEU A 132 -15.08 5.21 10.40
C LEU A 132 -14.30 4.92 11.70
N ALA A 133 -13.36 3.97 11.65
CA ALA A 133 -12.54 3.62 12.80
C ALA A 133 -11.71 4.83 13.28
N ASP A 134 -10.98 5.47 12.37
CA ASP A 134 -10.12 6.62 12.67
C ASP A 134 -10.92 7.78 13.29
N THR A 135 -12.08 8.12 12.71
CA THR A 135 -12.94 9.20 13.24
C THR A 135 -13.48 8.86 14.62
N ALA A 136 -13.97 7.63 14.82
CA ALA A 136 -14.61 7.21 16.06
C ALA A 136 -13.63 7.10 17.24
N THR A 137 -12.35 6.82 16.99
CA THR A 137 -11.36 6.60 18.06
C THR A 137 -10.48 7.81 18.34
N ARG A 138 -10.44 8.80 17.45
CA ARG A 138 -9.46 9.90 17.47
C ARG A 138 -9.39 10.65 18.80
N GLU A 139 -10.52 11.14 19.29
CA GLU A 139 -10.58 11.98 20.49
C GLU A 139 -10.16 11.21 21.75
N LEU A 140 -10.69 9.99 21.90
CA LEU A 140 -10.37 9.10 23.01
C LEU A 140 -8.87 8.78 23.04
N ILE A 141 -8.30 8.38 21.90
CA ILE A 141 -6.88 8.03 21.83
C ILE A 141 -6.00 9.26 22.07
N ALA A 142 -6.34 10.42 21.52
CA ALA A 142 -5.59 11.66 21.77
C ALA A 142 -5.52 11.97 23.27
N THR A 143 -6.65 11.85 23.98
CA THR A 143 -6.72 12.08 25.43
C THR A 143 -5.87 11.06 26.21
N LEU A 144 -5.92 9.78 25.83
CA LEU A 144 -5.11 8.74 26.46
C LEU A 144 -3.61 8.95 26.21
N ARG A 145 -3.22 9.37 25.00
CA ARG A 145 -1.82 9.65 24.64
C ARG A 145 -1.27 10.88 25.34
N GLU A 146 -2.07 11.94 25.49
CA GLU A 146 -1.68 13.11 26.27
C GLU A 146 -1.42 12.72 27.74
N SER A 147 -2.33 11.94 28.33
CA SER A 147 -2.14 11.41 29.69
C SER A 147 -0.87 10.55 29.80
N GLN A 148 -0.62 9.66 28.83
CA GLN A 148 0.59 8.84 28.76
C GLN A 148 1.86 9.69 28.73
N ALA A 149 1.90 10.72 27.87
CA ALA A 149 3.05 11.60 27.70
C ALA A 149 3.36 12.39 28.98
N LEU A 150 2.33 12.86 29.69
CA LEU A 150 2.50 13.54 30.98
C LEU A 150 3.11 12.61 32.04
N VAL A 151 2.68 11.35 32.10
CA VAL A 151 3.25 10.35 33.03
C VAL A 151 4.71 10.06 32.70
N LEU A 152 5.01 9.79 31.43
CA LEU A 152 6.38 9.51 30.98
C LEU A 152 7.32 10.67 31.28
N LYS A 153 6.92 11.91 30.95
CA LYS A 153 7.71 13.11 31.21
C LYS A 153 8.01 13.29 32.71
N SER A 154 7.05 13.00 33.58
CA SER A 154 7.25 13.06 35.02
C SER A 154 8.26 12.03 35.51
N LEU A 155 8.19 10.79 35.00
CA LEU A 155 9.11 9.72 35.37
C LEU A 155 10.52 9.95 34.80
N GLU A 156 10.63 10.46 33.58
CA GLU A 156 11.90 10.84 32.95
C GLU A 156 12.59 11.93 33.77
N THR A 157 11.85 12.95 34.21
CA THR A 157 12.38 14.00 35.10
C THR A 157 12.90 13.41 36.42
N GLN A 158 12.13 12.52 37.05
CA GLN A 158 12.56 11.82 38.27
C GLN A 158 13.81 10.96 38.04
N TYR A 159 13.89 10.27 36.90
CA TYR A 159 15.04 9.48 36.53
C TYR A 159 16.30 10.34 36.34
N ASP A 160 16.19 11.49 35.67
CA ASP A 160 17.29 12.44 35.47
C ASP A 160 17.82 13.02 36.80
N GLU A 161 16.91 13.31 37.75
CA GLU A 161 17.29 13.72 39.11
C GLU A 161 18.08 12.63 39.85
N LEU A 162 17.65 11.36 39.73
CA LEU A 162 18.36 10.22 40.32
C LEU A 162 19.72 10.00 39.65
N GLU A 163 19.83 10.19 38.33
CA GLU A 163 21.09 10.09 37.61
C GLU A 163 22.08 11.17 38.05
N ALA A 164 21.63 12.42 38.17
CA ALA A 164 22.44 13.51 38.70
C ALA A 164 22.96 13.19 40.13
N ARG A 165 22.11 12.60 40.98
CA ARG A 165 22.47 12.19 42.34
C ARG A 165 23.51 11.06 42.35
N ILE A 166 23.36 10.04 41.50
CA ILE A 166 24.34 8.95 41.37
C ILE A 166 25.71 9.47 40.95
N LEU A 167 25.75 10.42 40.01
CA LEU A 167 27.02 11.02 39.57
C LEU A 167 27.78 11.66 40.74
N VAL A 168 27.09 12.38 41.62
CA VAL A 168 27.70 12.97 42.82
C VAL A 168 28.19 11.88 43.78
N LEU A 169 27.35 10.87 44.07
CA LEU A 169 27.71 9.78 44.98
C LEU A 169 28.88 8.94 44.45
N SER A 170 29.02 8.82 43.13
CA SER A 170 30.07 8.06 42.44
C SER A 170 31.48 8.64 42.64
N GLN A 171 31.61 9.92 42.99
CA GLN A 171 32.91 10.57 43.19
C GLN A 171 33.69 9.97 44.38
N ASN A 172 32.99 9.40 45.37
CA ASN A 172 33.59 8.65 46.46
C ASN A 172 32.69 7.46 46.85
N ILE A 173 32.70 6.42 46.02
CA ILE A 173 31.88 5.21 46.21
C ILE A 173 32.17 4.52 47.55
N GLN A 174 33.39 4.59 48.07
CA GLN A 174 33.76 3.93 49.32
C GLN A 174 32.96 4.50 50.51
N LEU A 175 32.90 5.83 50.64
CA LEU A 175 32.13 6.50 51.70
C LEU A 175 30.62 6.46 51.42
N ASN A 176 30.22 6.48 50.14
CA ASN A 176 28.82 6.64 49.75
C ASN A 176 28.11 5.33 49.35
N LYS A 177 28.76 4.16 49.49
CA LYS A 177 28.25 2.85 49.05
C LYS A 177 26.76 2.62 49.34
N PRO A 178 26.25 2.77 50.59
CA PRO A 178 24.84 2.50 50.89
C PRO A 178 23.88 3.49 50.19
N ALA A 179 24.22 4.77 50.16
CA ALA A 179 23.43 5.79 49.47
C ALA A 179 23.43 5.59 47.94
N TYR A 180 24.57 5.15 47.39
CA TYR A 180 24.72 4.83 45.97
C TYR A 180 23.81 3.66 45.58
N LEU A 181 23.89 2.53 46.30
CA LEU A 181 23.06 1.35 46.04
C LEU A 181 21.56 1.67 46.16
N SER A 182 21.17 2.41 47.20
CA SER A 182 19.76 2.82 47.37
C SER A 182 19.27 3.70 46.21
N THR A 183 20.09 4.64 45.74
CA THR A 183 19.73 5.50 44.60
C THR A 183 19.65 4.69 43.30
N LEU A 184 20.53 3.71 43.11
CA LEU A 184 20.51 2.81 41.96
C LEU A 184 19.27 1.90 41.95
N GLN A 185 18.82 1.40 43.11
CA GLN A 185 17.54 0.70 43.24
C GLN A 185 16.35 1.59 42.87
N GLN A 186 16.36 2.85 43.29
CA GLN A 186 15.34 3.83 42.90
C GLN A 186 15.35 4.09 41.39
N GLN A 187 16.52 4.16 40.74
CA GLN A 187 16.61 4.26 39.29
C GLN A 187 16.03 3.02 38.60
N ILE A 188 16.37 1.83 39.06
CA ILE A 188 15.83 0.57 38.52
C ILE A 188 14.30 0.57 38.62
N GLU A 189 13.75 0.97 39.77
CA GLU A 189 12.30 1.02 39.95
C GLU A 189 11.64 2.10 39.08
N CYS A 190 12.24 3.29 38.99
CA CYS A 190 11.78 4.34 38.09
C CYS A 190 11.77 3.86 36.62
N LEU A 191 12.85 3.22 36.16
CA LEU A 191 12.91 2.65 34.81
C LEU A 191 11.88 1.54 34.59
N LYS A 192 11.57 0.71 35.58
CA LYS A 192 10.45 -0.25 35.46
C LYS A 192 9.12 0.46 35.27
N GLN A 193 8.87 1.55 35.98
CA GLN A 193 7.66 2.36 35.79
C GLN A 193 7.63 2.99 34.38
N ILE A 194 8.76 3.53 33.90
CA ILE A 194 8.86 4.04 32.51
C ILE A 194 8.58 2.90 31.51
N ALA A 195 9.15 1.71 31.72
CA ALA A 195 8.92 0.55 30.86
C ALA A 195 7.44 0.12 30.82
N LEU A 196 6.68 0.28 31.91
CA LEU A 196 5.25 -0.05 31.96
C LEU A 196 4.40 0.86 31.06
N TYR A 197 4.77 2.13 30.91
CA TYR A 197 4.04 3.11 30.12
C TYR A 197 4.70 3.41 28.77
N SER A 198 5.87 2.85 28.49
CA SER A 198 6.57 3.07 27.22
C SER A 198 6.07 2.14 26.13
N ASN A 199 5.93 2.70 24.93
CA ASN A 199 5.62 1.93 23.72
C ASN A 199 6.79 1.03 23.28
N ASN A 200 8.02 1.32 23.72
CA ASN A 200 9.24 0.57 23.37
C ASN A 200 10.03 0.15 24.63
N PRO A 201 9.52 -0.80 25.42
CA PRO A 201 10.12 -1.19 26.70
C PRO A 201 11.48 -1.88 26.56
N SER A 202 11.78 -2.49 25.41
CA SER A 202 13.00 -3.29 25.23
C SER A 202 14.31 -2.53 25.45
N LEU A 203 14.37 -1.24 25.07
CA LEU A 203 15.54 -0.40 25.32
C LEU A 203 15.70 -0.08 26.81
N ILE A 204 14.58 0.09 27.51
CA ILE A 204 14.54 0.39 28.94
C ILE A 204 14.90 -0.88 29.74
N ASP A 205 14.39 -2.04 29.33
CA ASP A 205 14.71 -3.34 29.94
C ASP A 205 16.21 -3.65 29.87
N ARG A 206 16.87 -3.31 28.75
CA ARG A 206 18.34 -3.41 28.65
C ARG A 206 19.04 -2.52 29.66
N LYS A 207 18.58 -1.26 29.82
CA LYS A 207 19.13 -0.32 30.81
C LYS A 207 18.92 -0.83 32.24
N ILE A 208 17.75 -1.42 32.54
CA ILE A 208 17.46 -2.06 33.83
C ILE A 208 18.42 -3.22 34.10
N ASN A 209 18.62 -4.12 33.13
CA ASN A 209 19.55 -5.25 33.28
C ASN A 209 20.97 -4.76 33.52
N TRP A 210 21.40 -3.71 32.80
CA TRP A 210 22.70 -3.10 33.01
C TRP A 210 22.88 -2.54 34.43
N LEU A 211 21.88 -1.81 34.94
CA LEU A 211 21.91 -1.32 36.32
C LEU A 211 21.95 -2.45 37.34
N ARG A 212 21.23 -3.57 37.14
CA ARG A 212 21.29 -4.74 38.03
C ARG A 212 22.67 -5.40 38.08
N ILE A 213 23.36 -5.46 36.95
CA ILE A 213 24.74 -5.96 36.90
C ILE A 213 25.65 -5.01 37.69
N THR A 214 25.47 -3.70 37.52
CA THR A 214 26.20 -2.69 38.29
C THR A 214 25.93 -2.78 39.79
N GLU A 215 24.68 -2.99 40.19
CA GLU A 215 24.28 -3.23 41.59
C GLU A 215 25.04 -4.41 42.18
N THR A 216 25.00 -5.57 41.51
CA THR A 216 25.65 -6.82 41.94
C THR A 216 27.17 -6.66 42.07
N ASN A 217 27.78 -5.92 41.13
CA ASN A 217 29.22 -5.66 41.14
C ASN A 217 29.65 -4.73 42.28
N ILE A 218 28.84 -3.72 42.61
CA ILE A 218 29.14 -2.79 43.72
C ILE A 218 28.87 -3.47 45.06
N GLU A 219 27.83 -4.29 45.17
CA GLU A 219 27.56 -5.08 46.38
C GLU A 219 28.75 -5.97 46.72
N SER A 220 29.32 -6.66 45.72
CA SER A 220 30.47 -7.56 45.87
C SER A 220 31.83 -6.87 46.06
N MET A 221 31.92 -5.53 45.91
CA MET A 221 33.14 -4.80 46.25
C MET A 221 33.40 -4.81 47.75
N VAL A 222 34.50 -5.46 48.14
CA VAL A 222 35.09 -5.40 49.48
C VAL A 222 36.15 -4.29 49.46
N PHE A 223 35.94 -3.24 50.27
CA PHE A 223 36.95 -2.21 50.46
C PHE A 223 37.86 -2.58 51.63
N PRO A 224 39.20 -2.52 51.48
CA PRO A 224 40.10 -2.62 52.62
C PRO A 224 39.76 -1.50 53.61
N ASN A 225 39.46 -1.85 54.86
CA ASN A 225 39.34 -0.84 55.91
C ASN A 225 40.72 -0.20 56.11
N GLU A 226 40.89 1.09 55.80
CA GLU A 226 42.07 1.90 56.17
C GLU A 226 42.09 2.24 57.67
N ARG A 227 41.80 1.25 58.52
CA ARG A 227 41.99 1.35 59.96
C ARG A 227 42.56 0.03 60.43
N ASP A 228 43.87 -0.11 60.27
CA ASP A 228 44.77 -0.85 61.17
C ASP A 228 46.19 -0.86 60.56
N GLU A 229 46.82 0.31 60.40
CA GLU A 229 48.28 0.41 60.28
C GLU A 229 48.80 1.61 61.08
N GLU A 230 48.65 1.52 62.41
CA GLU A 230 49.57 2.19 63.33
C GLU A 230 49.99 1.16 64.39
N ALA A 231 51.17 0.58 64.15
CA ALA A 231 52.13 -0.01 65.09
C ALA A 231 52.70 -1.31 64.50
N THR A 232 53.95 -1.34 64.04
CA THR A 232 55.12 -1.71 64.88
C THR A 232 56.44 -1.67 64.07
N SER A 233 57.41 -0.94 64.62
CA SER A 233 58.87 -1.17 64.67
C SER A 233 59.65 -1.71 63.45
N SER A 234 60.47 -0.80 62.91
CA SER A 234 61.95 -0.84 62.76
C SER A 234 62.78 -2.11 63.05
N GLU A 235 63.92 -2.16 62.33
CA GLU A 235 65.18 -2.95 62.51
C GLU A 235 65.21 -4.35 61.86
N GLU A 236 66.26 -4.83 61.18
CA GLU A 236 67.59 -4.34 60.77
C GLU A 236 68.18 -5.34 59.74
N ASP A 237 69.21 -4.88 59.04
CA ASP A 237 70.19 -5.55 58.18
C ASP A 237 70.37 -7.10 58.21
N SER A 238 70.59 -7.69 57.03
CA SER A 238 71.91 -8.25 56.66
C SER A 238 71.97 -8.94 55.28
N LYS A 239 73.19 -8.97 54.76
CA LYS A 239 73.63 -9.21 53.39
C LYS A 239 73.90 -10.69 53.03
N ALA A 240 73.91 -10.91 51.70
CA ALA A 240 74.92 -11.61 50.91
C ALA A 240 74.89 -13.14 50.68
N GLU A 241 74.99 -13.43 49.37
CA GLU A 241 75.84 -14.39 48.65
C GLU A 241 75.63 -15.92 48.70
N LYS A 242 75.08 -16.42 47.57
CA LYS A 242 75.78 -17.11 46.45
C LYS A 242 76.41 -18.51 46.70
N ILE A 243 76.44 -19.27 45.59
CA ILE A 243 77.32 -20.43 45.24
C ILE A 243 76.73 -21.82 45.56
N GLU A 244 76.73 -22.86 44.72
CA GLU A 244 77.09 -23.16 43.33
C GLU A 244 76.87 -24.68 43.09
N ARG A 245 76.84 -25.11 41.81
CA ARG A 245 77.47 -26.35 41.25
C ARG A 245 76.75 -27.69 41.55
N LYS A 246 76.78 -28.73 40.70
CA LYS A 246 77.74 -29.18 39.65
C LYS A 246 77.05 -30.32 38.84
N SER A 247 77.16 -30.35 37.50
CA SER A 247 77.96 -31.29 36.68
C SER A 247 77.38 -32.71 36.52
N THR A 248 77.44 -33.48 35.40
CA THR A 248 78.33 -33.48 34.22
C THR A 248 77.91 -34.61 33.24
N LYS A 249 78.00 -34.31 31.93
CA LYS A 249 78.60 -35.08 30.82
C LYS A 249 78.16 -36.53 30.44
N ALA A 250 77.65 -36.61 29.20
CA ALA A 250 78.23 -37.28 28.00
C ALA A 250 78.21 -38.82 27.84
N LYS A 251 77.66 -39.29 26.70
CA LYS A 251 78.43 -39.95 25.60
C LYS A 251 77.60 -40.25 24.33
N LYS A 252 78.34 -40.31 23.22
CA LYS A 252 77.97 -40.45 21.81
C LYS A 252 77.61 -41.89 21.37
N GLY A 253 76.95 -42.01 20.22
CA GLY A 253 76.99 -43.17 19.30
C GLY A 253 75.72 -43.27 18.45
N THR A 254 75.62 -42.62 17.29
CA THR A 254 75.93 -43.13 15.92
C THR A 254 75.08 -44.32 15.44
N GLY A 255 74.27 -44.08 14.40
CA GLY A 255 74.20 -44.95 13.22
C GLY A 255 72.83 -45.57 12.87
N TYR A 256 72.24 -45.13 11.75
CA TYR A 256 71.55 -45.88 10.67
C TYR A 256 70.57 -47.02 11.03
N GLN A 257 69.46 -47.30 10.35
CA GLN A 257 68.63 -46.68 9.32
C GLN A 257 67.38 -47.59 9.22
N ALA A 258 66.28 -47.01 8.74
CA ALA A 258 65.26 -47.65 7.89
C ALA A 258 64.10 -48.49 8.50
N THR A 259 62.93 -48.14 7.94
CA THR A 259 61.71 -48.93 7.67
C THR A 259 60.54 -48.86 8.66
N HIS A 260 59.53 -48.11 8.22
CA HIS A 260 58.14 -48.55 8.03
C HIS A 260 57.46 -49.34 9.18
N PHE A 261 56.50 -48.73 9.87
CA PHE A 261 55.07 -48.76 9.49
C PHE A 261 54.24 -48.02 10.54
N LYS A 262 53.23 -47.28 10.04
CA LYS A 262 52.17 -46.64 10.82
C LYS A 262 51.37 -47.70 11.58
N SER A 263 51.08 -47.49 12.87
CA SER A 263 49.76 -47.78 13.40
C SER A 263 49.44 -46.91 14.62
N HIS A 264 48.23 -46.39 14.61
CA HIS A 264 47.58 -45.62 15.65
C HIS A 264 47.41 -46.45 16.92
N ALA A 265 47.64 -45.86 18.09
CA ALA A 265 46.72 -45.95 19.23
C ALA A 265 47.22 -45.08 20.40
N ALA A 266 46.32 -44.20 20.82
CA ALA A 266 46.43 -43.23 21.89
C ALA A 266 47.06 -43.77 23.20
N LYS A 267 48.04 -43.02 23.72
CA LYS A 267 48.29 -42.92 25.16
C LYS A 267 48.19 -41.45 25.56
N LYS A 268 47.11 -41.18 26.31
CA LYS A 268 46.86 -40.05 27.21
C LYS A 268 48.17 -39.38 27.66
N SER A 269 48.41 -38.15 27.21
CA SER A 269 49.09 -37.16 28.04
C SER A 269 48.02 -36.36 28.76
N LEU A 270 47.97 -36.51 30.08
CA LEU A 270 47.38 -35.53 30.97
C LEU A 270 48.16 -34.22 30.81
N THR A 271 47.69 -33.34 29.95
CA THR A 271 47.92 -31.91 30.06
C THR A 271 46.70 -31.34 30.77
N THR A 272 46.91 -30.92 32.01
CA THR A 272 46.05 -30.00 32.75
C THR A 272 45.86 -28.75 31.88
N GLU A 273 44.78 -28.72 31.10
CA GLU A 273 44.23 -27.50 30.55
C GLU A 273 43.70 -26.68 31.74
N VAL A 274 44.57 -25.86 32.32
CA VAL A 274 44.13 -24.63 32.97
C VAL A 274 43.55 -23.81 31.84
N GLY A 275 42.23 -23.88 31.65
CA GLY A 275 41.52 -23.11 30.65
C GLY A 275 41.82 -21.64 30.86
N HIS A 276 42.72 -21.08 30.05
CA HIS A 276 42.86 -19.64 29.90
C HIS A 276 41.50 -19.13 29.44
N LYS A 277 40.71 -18.59 30.37
CA LYS A 277 39.55 -17.78 30.02
C LYS A 277 40.10 -16.62 29.18
N GLU A 278 39.71 -16.56 27.92
CA GLU A 278 39.99 -15.40 27.07
C GLU A 278 39.48 -14.14 27.79
N CYS A 279 40.26 -13.06 27.75
CA CYS A 279 39.89 -11.83 28.42
C CYS A 279 38.94 -11.02 27.53
N PHE A 280 37.72 -10.75 27.99
CA PHE A 280 36.68 -10.06 27.21
C PHE A 280 37.13 -8.66 26.74
N SER A 281 37.95 -7.98 27.55
CA SER A 281 38.58 -6.71 27.21
C SER A 281 39.36 -6.74 25.88
N THR A 282 39.94 -7.88 25.52
CA THR A 282 40.73 -8.02 24.27
C THR A 282 39.82 -7.98 23.05
N LEU A 283 38.62 -8.56 23.14
CA LEU A 283 37.62 -8.50 22.07
C LEU A 283 37.09 -7.08 21.87
N ILE A 284 36.84 -6.35 22.97
CA ILE A 284 36.44 -4.94 22.92
C ILE A 284 37.55 -4.09 22.27
N GLN A 285 38.81 -4.30 22.65
CA GLN A 285 39.95 -3.56 22.09
C GLN A 285 40.15 -3.84 20.59
N GLN A 286 40.01 -5.09 20.15
CA GLN A 286 40.08 -5.46 18.73
C GLN A 286 38.97 -4.79 17.92
N LEU A 287 37.75 -4.74 18.45
CA LEU A 287 36.64 -4.09 17.76
C LEU A 287 36.78 -2.56 17.77
N ASN A 288 37.27 -1.98 18.87
CA ASN A 288 37.54 -0.54 18.96
C ASN A 288 38.64 -0.10 18.00
N SER A 289 39.71 -0.88 17.82
CA SER A 289 40.77 -0.55 16.87
C SER A 289 40.26 -0.54 15.42
N ARG A 290 39.43 -1.52 15.04
CA ARG A 290 38.75 -1.54 13.74
C ARG A 290 37.80 -0.34 13.58
N ALA A 291 37.05 0.03 14.64
CA ALA A 291 36.17 1.19 14.61
C ALA A 291 36.94 2.52 14.47
N VAL A 292 38.12 2.63 15.07
CA VAL A 292 39.02 3.80 14.88
C VAL A 292 39.54 3.85 13.44
N GLN A 293 39.98 2.72 12.87
CA GLN A 293 40.44 2.67 11.48
C GLN A 293 39.37 3.14 10.49
N CYS A 294 38.10 2.85 10.77
CA CYS A 294 36.98 3.27 9.94
C CYS A 294 36.75 4.79 9.92
N GLN A 295 37.30 5.56 10.86
CA GLN A 295 37.11 7.02 10.89
C GLN A 295 37.89 7.76 9.79
N SER A 296 38.91 7.12 9.21
CA SER A 296 39.79 7.71 8.19
C SER A 296 39.53 7.19 6.76
N VAL A 297 38.48 6.41 6.56
CA VAL A 297 38.18 5.76 5.28
C VAL A 297 37.12 6.54 4.50
N SER A 298 37.13 6.48 3.16
CA SER A 298 36.09 7.07 2.32
C SER A 298 34.71 6.44 2.59
N ASP A 299 33.65 7.23 2.37
CA ASP A 299 32.26 6.80 2.61
C ASP A 299 31.91 5.51 1.83
N GLU A 300 32.43 5.33 0.60
CA GLU A 300 32.18 4.15 -0.24
C GLU A 300 32.62 2.82 0.39
N ILE A 301 33.80 2.81 1.02
CA ILE A 301 34.32 1.63 1.70
C ILE A 301 33.69 1.52 3.09
N LEU A 302 33.46 2.66 3.74
CA LEU A 302 32.90 2.74 5.09
C LEU A 302 31.50 2.13 5.18
N VAL A 303 30.68 2.27 4.14
CA VAL A 303 29.33 1.70 4.06
C VAL A 303 29.33 0.19 4.32
N ASN A 304 30.27 -0.54 3.72
CA ASN A 304 30.36 -1.99 3.88
C ASN A 304 30.99 -2.39 5.23
N GLN A 305 31.89 -1.55 5.76
CA GLN A 305 32.62 -1.85 7.00
C GLN A 305 31.79 -1.57 8.25
N VAL A 306 30.99 -0.50 8.26
CA VAL A 306 30.23 -0.10 9.45
C VAL A 306 29.09 -1.04 9.77
N GLU A 307 28.39 -1.56 8.75
CA GLU A 307 27.32 -2.56 8.92
C GLU A 307 27.89 -3.81 9.61
N LYS A 308 29.03 -4.31 9.11
CA LYS A 308 29.73 -5.47 9.71
C LYS A 308 30.19 -5.17 11.14
N LEU A 309 30.78 -4.00 11.38
CA LEU A 309 31.21 -3.60 12.74
C LEU A 309 30.05 -3.55 13.73
N TYR A 310 28.88 -3.09 13.29
CA TYR A 310 27.72 -3.02 14.14
C TYR A 310 27.17 -4.40 14.50
N LEU A 311 27.12 -5.32 13.53
CA LEU A 311 26.77 -6.72 13.77
C LEU A 311 27.79 -7.41 14.71
N ASP A 312 29.08 -7.17 14.53
CA ASP A 312 30.13 -7.67 15.43
C ASP A 312 29.95 -7.13 16.87
N ALA A 313 29.57 -5.85 17.02
CA ALA A 313 29.34 -5.21 18.32
C ALA A 313 28.08 -5.76 19.04
N LEU A 314 27.03 -6.07 18.29
CA LEU A 314 25.86 -6.78 18.82
C LEU A 314 26.21 -8.22 19.21
N GLY A 315 27.09 -8.89 18.44
CA GLY A 315 27.59 -10.22 18.76
C GLY A 315 28.32 -10.27 20.11
N LEU A 316 29.11 -9.25 20.45
CA LEU A 316 29.76 -9.14 21.75
C LEU A 316 28.78 -8.95 22.91
N GLU A 317 27.69 -8.19 22.71
CA GLU A 317 26.60 -8.05 23.69
C GLU A 317 25.93 -9.41 23.95
N TRP A 318 25.70 -10.19 22.89
CA TRP A 318 25.16 -11.55 23.01
C TRP A 318 26.09 -12.52 23.74
N VAL A 319 27.41 -12.39 23.58
CA VAL A 319 28.38 -13.22 24.32
C VAL A 319 28.28 -12.96 25.83
N LEU A 320 28.03 -11.70 26.24
CA LEU A 320 27.79 -11.36 27.65
C LEU A 320 26.50 -11.97 28.19
N GLU A 321 25.45 -12.03 27.38
CA GLU A 321 24.14 -12.59 27.77
C GLU A 321 24.13 -14.13 27.83
N THR A 322 24.98 -14.81 27.04
CA THR A 322 24.86 -16.26 26.80
C THR A 322 26.03 -17.12 27.30
N LYS A 323 27.21 -16.55 27.59
CA LYS A 323 28.41 -17.34 27.94
C LYS A 323 29.06 -16.92 29.26
N HIS A 324 29.04 -17.81 30.25
CA HIS A 324 29.78 -17.67 31.53
C HIS A 324 31.30 -17.91 31.44
N HIS A 325 31.88 -17.89 30.23
CA HIS A 325 33.29 -18.27 30.00
C HIS A 325 34.27 -17.10 30.13
N TYR A 326 33.78 -15.87 30.26
CA TYR A 326 34.59 -14.66 30.36
C TYR A 326 34.51 -14.06 31.76
N GLU A 327 35.63 -13.56 32.29
CA GLU A 327 35.60 -12.61 33.41
C GLU A 327 35.28 -11.23 32.83
N VAL A 328 34.14 -10.67 33.24
CA VAL A 328 33.62 -9.40 32.74
C VAL A 328 33.74 -8.38 33.87
N THR A 329 34.46 -7.30 33.64
CA THR A 329 34.56 -6.19 34.61
C THR A 329 33.52 -5.11 34.32
N LEU A 330 33.23 -4.26 35.31
CA LEU A 330 32.43 -3.04 35.13
C LEU A 330 32.98 -2.14 34.01
N LYS A 331 34.31 -2.11 33.88
CA LYS A 331 35.00 -1.36 32.84
C LYS A 331 34.68 -1.93 31.46
N ASP A 332 34.68 -3.25 31.29
CA ASP A 332 34.36 -3.89 30.01
C ASP A 332 32.92 -3.61 29.56
N LEU A 333 31.97 -3.58 30.51
CA LEU A 333 30.58 -3.23 30.23
C LEU A 333 30.41 -1.77 29.81
N ASN A 334 31.18 -0.87 30.42
CA ASN A 334 31.20 0.53 30.00
C ASN A 334 31.86 0.67 28.63
N ASP A 335 32.99 0.01 28.39
CA ASP A 335 33.77 0.11 27.16
C ASP A 335 33.00 -0.45 25.95
N ILE A 336 32.26 -1.55 26.11
CA ILE A 336 31.39 -2.08 25.04
C ILE A 336 30.22 -1.14 24.73
N SER A 337 29.59 -0.55 25.74
CA SER A 337 28.49 0.41 25.56
C SER A 337 28.98 1.67 24.84
N VAL A 338 30.13 2.22 25.26
CA VAL A 338 30.79 3.35 24.61
C VAL A 338 31.13 3.01 23.15
N LEU A 339 31.69 1.84 22.90
CA LEU A 339 32.02 1.38 21.55
C LEU A 339 30.79 1.22 20.66
N GLN A 340 29.73 0.59 21.16
CA GLN A 340 28.47 0.45 20.43
C GLN A 340 27.88 1.81 20.08
N ASN A 341 27.83 2.75 21.04
CA ASN A 341 27.35 4.10 20.80
C ASN A 341 28.20 4.83 19.76
N LYS A 342 29.51 4.64 19.78
CA LYS A 342 30.43 5.17 18.76
C LYS A 342 30.13 4.61 17.37
N ILE A 343 29.97 3.29 17.23
CA ILE A 343 29.64 2.63 15.96
C ILE A 343 28.25 3.05 15.47
N LYS A 344 27.23 3.10 16.35
CA LYS A 344 25.88 3.59 16.03
C LYS A 344 25.91 5.01 15.50
N ARG A 345 26.59 5.94 16.19
CA ARG A 345 26.74 7.33 15.73
C ARG A 345 27.42 7.41 14.37
N LEU A 346 28.44 6.60 14.14
CA LEU A 346 29.15 6.54 12.87
C LEU A 346 28.24 6.02 11.74
N GLY A 347 27.52 4.92 11.97
CA GLY A 347 26.59 4.33 11.01
C GLY A 347 25.40 5.23 10.69
N ILE A 348 24.74 5.81 11.71
CA ILE A 348 23.64 6.76 11.52
C ILE A 348 24.14 8.01 10.77
N GLY A 349 25.29 8.56 11.15
CA GLY A 349 25.86 9.72 10.47
C GLY A 349 26.22 9.43 9.01
N LEU A 350 26.74 8.24 8.71
CA LEU A 350 27.00 7.81 7.33
C LEU A 350 25.72 7.63 6.53
N LEU A 351 24.69 7.00 7.12
CA LEU A 351 23.39 6.85 6.50
C LEU A 351 22.76 8.22 6.18
N GLN A 352 22.76 9.15 7.12
CA GLN A 352 22.27 10.51 6.89
C GLN A 352 23.05 11.23 5.78
N ARG A 353 24.39 11.15 5.79
CA ARG A 353 25.21 11.77 4.72
C ARG A 353 24.93 11.16 3.35
N THR A 354 24.82 9.84 3.26
CA THR A 354 24.53 9.14 1.98
C THR A 354 23.14 9.48 1.47
N LEU A 355 22.13 9.58 2.34
CA LEU A 355 20.78 10.03 1.98
C LEU A 355 20.77 11.49 1.49
N ILE A 356 21.41 12.41 2.22
CA ILE A 356 21.47 13.84 1.85
C ILE A 356 22.25 14.06 0.55
N ARG A 357 23.27 13.24 0.27
CA ARG A 357 24.05 13.27 -0.98
C ARG A 357 23.40 12.46 -2.12
N GLU A 358 22.18 11.96 -1.93
CA GLU A 358 21.44 11.17 -2.93
C GLU A 358 22.13 9.87 -3.37
N HIS A 359 23.04 9.33 -2.54
CA HIS A 359 23.72 8.05 -2.78
C HIS A 359 22.86 6.88 -2.28
N TYR A 360 21.65 6.73 -2.82
CA TYR A 360 20.63 5.77 -2.34
C TYR A 360 21.09 4.31 -2.40
N GLU A 361 21.89 3.91 -3.39
CA GLU A 361 22.43 2.55 -3.47
C GLU A 361 23.40 2.23 -2.32
N SER A 362 24.13 3.23 -1.84
CA SER A 362 25.00 3.09 -0.66
C SER A 362 24.17 3.07 0.62
N ALA A 363 23.16 3.92 0.72
CA ALA A 363 22.21 3.92 1.85
C ALA A 363 21.44 2.59 1.96
N ALA A 364 21.15 1.94 0.83
CA ALA A 364 20.49 0.62 0.76
C ALA A 364 21.25 -0.47 1.54
N LYS A 365 22.57 -0.32 1.70
CA LYS A 365 23.44 -1.31 2.37
C LYS A 365 23.49 -1.17 3.90
N LEU A 366 22.98 -0.06 4.45
CA LEU A 366 23.05 0.30 5.86
C LEU A 366 21.77 -0.07 6.63
N THR A 367 21.24 -1.25 6.37
CA THR A 367 19.90 -1.68 6.81
C THR A 367 19.76 -1.74 8.33
N SER A 368 20.84 -2.09 9.05
CA SER A 368 20.85 -2.19 10.52
C SER A 368 20.55 -0.86 11.21
N PHE A 369 20.72 0.27 10.51
CA PHE A 369 20.55 1.62 11.05
C PHE A 369 19.22 2.27 10.70
N TYR A 370 18.37 1.65 9.86
CA TYR A 370 17.10 2.25 9.39
C TYR A 370 16.17 2.64 10.54
N LYS A 371 15.99 1.75 11.51
CA LYS A 371 15.14 1.98 12.68
C LYS A 371 15.67 3.07 13.62
N MET A 372 16.91 3.52 13.42
CA MET A 372 17.55 4.56 14.22
C MET A 372 17.52 5.93 13.54
N LEU A 373 16.97 6.02 12.33
CA LEU A 373 16.79 7.31 11.68
C LEU A 373 15.69 8.11 12.40
N PRO A 374 15.95 9.41 12.68
CA PRO A 374 14.94 10.27 13.26
C PRO A 374 13.85 10.59 12.24
N GLU A 375 12.61 10.78 12.69
CA GLU A 375 11.46 11.19 11.85
C GLU A 375 11.71 12.52 11.12
N SER A 376 12.65 13.34 11.62
CA SER A 376 13.08 14.58 10.96
C SER A 376 13.64 14.38 9.56
N ILE A 377 14.09 13.18 9.17
CA ILE A 377 14.54 12.92 7.79
C ILE A 377 13.37 12.91 6.79
N VAL A 378 12.17 12.49 7.22
CA VAL A 378 10.94 12.62 6.41
C VAL A 378 10.58 14.09 6.28
N LEU A 379 10.65 14.84 7.38
CA LEU A 379 10.38 16.28 7.33
C LEU A 379 11.38 17.00 6.41
N PHE A 380 12.64 16.58 6.43
CA PHE A 380 13.67 17.09 5.52
C PHE A 380 13.36 16.79 4.05
N SER A 381 12.89 15.58 3.72
CA SER A 381 12.52 15.26 2.33
C SER A 381 11.35 16.10 1.85
N LEU A 382 10.36 16.33 2.71
CA LEU A 382 9.19 17.17 2.41
C LEU A 382 9.56 18.65 2.25
N GLN A 383 10.36 19.21 3.18
CA GLN A 383 10.79 20.60 3.14
C GLN A 383 11.61 20.96 1.89
N ASN A 384 12.42 20.02 1.41
CA ASN A 384 13.28 20.21 0.24
C ASN A 384 12.63 19.69 -1.05
N TYR A 385 11.39 19.21 -0.99
CA TYR A 385 10.68 18.58 -2.11
C TYR A 385 11.49 17.46 -2.80
N ASN A 386 12.27 16.72 -2.00
CA ASN A 386 13.12 15.63 -2.49
C ASN A 386 12.29 14.33 -2.58
N ASP A 387 11.65 14.15 -3.72
CA ASP A 387 10.81 13.01 -4.08
C ASP A 387 11.59 11.69 -4.08
N LYS A 388 12.85 11.69 -4.54
CA LYS A 388 13.72 10.50 -4.53
C LYS A 388 14.05 10.01 -3.11
N LEU A 389 14.32 10.95 -2.20
CA LEU A 389 14.56 10.62 -0.80
C LEU A 389 13.30 10.03 -0.18
N LEU A 390 12.14 10.65 -0.44
CA LEU A 390 10.85 10.17 0.04
C LEU A 390 10.54 8.75 -0.48
N ASP A 391 10.78 8.50 -1.77
CA ASP A 391 10.62 7.18 -2.39
C ASP A 391 11.52 6.13 -1.73
N PHE A 392 12.79 6.48 -1.47
CA PHE A 392 13.72 5.59 -0.77
C PHE A 392 13.23 5.24 0.64
N LEU A 393 12.75 6.23 1.40
CA LEU A 393 12.26 6.04 2.76
C LEU A 393 11.03 5.11 2.83
N LEU A 394 10.11 5.26 1.86
CA LEU A 394 8.89 4.45 1.77
C LEU A 394 9.19 3.01 1.31
N LYS A 395 9.96 2.84 0.22
CA LYS A 395 10.31 1.51 -0.32
C LYS A 395 11.02 0.62 0.70
N ASN A 396 11.89 1.20 1.50
CA ASN A 396 12.64 0.48 2.53
C ASN A 396 11.90 0.38 3.88
N GLN A 397 10.62 0.81 3.93
CA GLN A 397 9.78 0.80 5.14
C GLN A 397 10.46 1.45 6.36
N ILE A 398 11.30 2.46 6.10
CA ILE A 398 11.99 3.21 7.16
C ILE A 398 10.95 4.00 7.96
N PHE A 399 9.91 4.49 7.26
CA PHE A 399 8.75 5.13 7.85
C PHE A 399 7.46 4.50 7.34
N PRO A 400 6.39 4.49 8.15
CA PRO A 400 5.13 3.88 7.78
C PRO A 400 4.37 4.73 6.74
N HIS A 401 3.61 4.06 5.86
CA HIS A 401 2.82 4.70 4.79
C HIS A 401 1.77 5.68 5.33
N ASN A 402 1.30 5.50 6.57
CA ASN A 402 0.33 6.33 7.25
C ASN A 402 0.97 7.27 8.29
N PHE A 403 2.16 7.80 8.00
CA PHE A 403 2.77 8.85 8.82
C PHE A 403 1.84 10.06 8.94
N ARG A 404 1.43 10.40 10.17
CA ARG A 404 0.37 11.37 10.48
C ARG A 404 0.79 12.24 11.68
N ASN A 405 0.08 13.36 11.86
CA ASN A 405 0.21 14.28 13.00
C ASN A 405 1.66 14.77 13.24
N PHE A 406 2.24 15.41 12.23
CA PHE A 406 3.59 15.98 12.34
C PHE A 406 3.57 17.49 12.21
N THR A 407 4.58 18.13 12.83
CA THR A 407 4.72 19.59 12.83
C THR A 407 5.90 19.99 11.96
N LEU A 408 5.68 20.92 11.04
CA LEU A 408 6.72 21.50 10.20
C LEU A 408 6.66 23.02 10.33
N GLY A 409 7.71 23.58 10.97
CA GLY A 409 7.69 24.97 11.41
C GLY A 409 6.71 25.18 12.56
N LYS A 410 5.65 25.96 12.35
CA LYS A 410 4.58 26.23 13.34
C LYS A 410 3.22 25.68 12.93
N VAL A 411 3.17 24.85 11.88
CA VAL A 411 1.93 24.29 11.34
C VAL A 411 1.94 22.79 11.55
N GLU A 412 0.83 22.28 12.09
CA GLU A 412 0.58 20.86 12.27
C GLU A 412 -0.18 20.31 11.05
N TYR A 413 0.28 19.17 10.56
CA TYR A 413 -0.28 18.48 9.41
C TYR A 413 -0.80 17.10 9.83
N PRO A 414 -2.08 16.78 9.54
CA PRO A 414 -2.65 15.49 9.86
C PRO A 414 -2.06 14.35 9.02
N SER A 415 -1.57 14.60 7.80
CA SER A 415 -0.93 13.60 6.95
C SER A 415 0.07 14.22 5.97
N ILE A 416 0.93 13.39 5.37
CA ILE A 416 1.86 13.84 4.33
C ILE A 416 1.10 14.34 3.09
N VAL A 417 -0.04 13.71 2.78
CA VAL A 417 -0.91 14.14 1.68
C VAL A 417 -1.45 15.54 1.94
N ASP A 418 -1.93 15.82 3.15
CA ASP A 418 -2.39 17.17 3.54
C ASP A 418 -1.29 18.22 3.39
N TYR A 419 -0.05 17.88 3.77
CA TYR A 419 1.11 18.75 3.56
C TYR A 419 1.33 19.06 2.07
N CYS A 420 1.31 18.06 1.21
CA CYS A 420 1.48 18.26 -0.24
C CYS A 420 0.37 19.13 -0.85
N PHE A 421 -0.88 18.94 -0.40
CA PHE A 421 -2.04 19.73 -0.85
C PHE A 421 -1.96 21.20 -0.41
N ARG A 422 -1.71 21.46 0.87
CA ARG A 422 -1.68 22.83 1.41
C ARG A 422 -0.50 23.66 0.90
N ASN A 423 0.60 23.01 0.52
CA ASN A 423 1.81 23.67 0.04
C ASN A 423 1.95 23.63 -1.49
N SER A 424 0.98 23.08 -2.24
CA SER A 424 1.02 23.13 -3.71
C SER A 424 0.70 24.53 -4.19
N THR A 425 1.68 25.21 -4.77
CA THR A 425 1.48 26.50 -5.46
C THR A 425 2.05 26.41 -6.87
N THR A 426 1.78 27.42 -7.70
CA THR A 426 2.38 27.52 -9.04
C THR A 426 3.92 27.60 -9.02
N GLU A 427 4.50 28.05 -7.90
CA GLU A 427 5.95 28.22 -7.70
C GLU A 427 6.59 26.99 -7.03
N VAL A 428 5.82 26.25 -6.23
CA VAL A 428 6.29 25.09 -5.45
C VAL A 428 5.61 23.82 -5.93
N ARG A 429 6.36 23.00 -6.67
CA ARG A 429 5.86 21.74 -7.24
C ARG A 429 5.92 20.61 -6.21
N THR A 430 4.89 20.49 -5.38
CA THR A 430 4.67 19.29 -4.52
C THR A 430 4.17 18.07 -5.30
N LEU A 431 3.87 18.25 -6.60
CA LEU A 431 3.36 17.21 -7.50
C LEU A 431 4.17 15.92 -7.45
N ASN A 432 5.49 16.01 -7.62
CA ASN A 432 6.37 14.82 -7.64
C ASN A 432 6.38 14.09 -6.29
N CYS A 433 6.33 14.82 -5.18
CA CYS A 433 6.24 14.20 -3.86
C CYS A 433 4.92 13.44 -3.72
N LEU A 434 3.79 14.05 -4.10
CA LEU A 434 2.49 13.39 -4.03
C LEU A 434 2.39 12.19 -4.99
N ASP A 435 2.96 12.30 -6.18
CA ASP A 435 3.07 11.21 -7.16
C ASP A 435 3.77 9.98 -6.56
N ILE A 436 4.93 10.19 -5.92
CA ILE A 436 5.67 9.14 -5.21
C ILE A 436 4.85 8.54 -4.06
N LEU A 437 4.10 9.35 -3.31
CA LEU A 437 3.25 8.84 -2.23
C LEU A 437 2.18 7.89 -2.79
N VAL A 438 1.46 8.30 -3.84
CA VAL A 438 0.39 7.51 -4.46
C VAL A 438 0.96 6.23 -5.09
N LYS A 439 2.10 6.33 -5.78
CA LYS A 439 2.81 5.19 -6.36
C LYS A 439 3.23 4.14 -5.32
N ASN A 440 3.57 4.58 -4.11
CA ASN A 440 3.88 3.71 -2.98
C ASN A 440 2.62 3.28 -2.18
N GLY A 441 1.41 3.51 -2.71
CA GLY A 441 0.16 2.98 -2.15
C GLY A 441 -0.47 3.84 -1.04
N ILE A 442 -0.05 5.11 -0.91
CA ILE A 442 -0.70 6.04 0.02
C ILE A 442 -2.03 6.50 -0.58
N SER A 443 -3.08 6.40 0.22
CA SER A 443 -4.45 6.65 -0.21
C SER A 443 -4.77 8.14 -0.32
N LEU A 444 -5.40 8.53 -1.43
CA LEU A 444 -6.02 9.87 -1.60
C LEU A 444 -7.45 9.93 -1.04
N LEU A 445 -7.90 8.89 -0.34
CA LEU A 445 -9.26 8.80 0.21
C LEU A 445 -9.36 9.32 1.65
N ASP A 446 -8.24 9.74 2.25
CA ASP A 446 -8.22 10.48 3.50
C ASP A 446 -8.90 11.85 3.31
N VAL A 447 -9.53 12.35 4.38
CA VAL A 447 -10.35 13.56 4.36
C VAL A 447 -9.50 14.78 4.70
N GLU A 448 -9.57 15.82 3.87
CA GLU A 448 -8.93 17.11 4.12
C GLU A 448 -9.72 17.90 5.18
N SER A 449 -9.04 18.41 6.20
CA SER A 449 -9.69 19.06 7.35
C SER A 449 -10.50 20.32 6.99
N SER A 450 -10.09 21.08 5.97
CA SER A 450 -10.74 22.34 5.57
C SER A 450 -12.00 22.12 4.76
N SER A 451 -11.95 21.29 3.73
CA SER A 451 -13.11 21.01 2.87
C SER A 451 -14.05 19.95 3.46
N GLY A 452 -13.54 19.07 4.33
CA GLY A 452 -14.28 17.90 4.79
C GLY A 452 -14.54 16.87 3.67
N LEU A 453 -13.83 16.97 2.54
CA LEU A 453 -13.90 16.02 1.43
C LEU A 453 -12.61 15.21 1.32
N PRO A 454 -12.67 14.00 0.72
CA PRO A 454 -11.46 13.26 0.39
C PRO A 454 -10.59 14.02 -0.61
N PHE A 455 -9.26 13.93 -0.48
CA PHE A 455 -8.32 14.56 -1.42
C PHE A 455 -8.64 14.21 -2.89
N ALA A 456 -8.95 12.95 -3.16
CA ALA A 456 -9.39 12.48 -4.47
C ALA A 456 -10.64 13.20 -4.99
N ALA A 457 -11.63 13.48 -4.13
CA ALA A 457 -12.84 14.18 -4.53
C ALA A 457 -12.54 15.64 -4.91
N ILE A 458 -11.68 16.32 -4.15
CA ILE A 458 -11.26 17.69 -4.43
C ILE A 458 -10.63 17.79 -5.83
N LEU A 459 -9.73 16.87 -6.15
CA LEU A 459 -9.09 16.81 -7.48
C LEU A 459 -10.09 16.51 -8.59
N LEU A 460 -11.04 15.60 -8.38
CA LEU A 460 -12.05 15.27 -9.40
C LEU A 460 -13.06 16.41 -9.62
N LEU A 461 -13.37 17.19 -8.58
CA LEU A 461 -14.28 18.34 -8.66
C LEU A 461 -13.61 19.60 -9.22
N SER A 462 -12.29 19.69 -9.15
CA SER A 462 -11.50 20.86 -9.54
C SER A 462 -10.51 20.51 -10.66
N PRO A 463 -10.93 20.52 -11.94
CA PRO A 463 -10.06 20.17 -13.07
C PRO A 463 -8.80 21.04 -13.17
N SER A 464 -8.87 22.29 -12.73
CA SER A 464 -7.75 23.24 -12.75
C SER A 464 -6.83 23.12 -11.54
N HIS A 465 -6.99 22.12 -10.68
CA HIS A 465 -6.17 21.97 -9.48
C HIS A 465 -4.73 21.55 -9.87
N PRO A 466 -3.67 22.18 -9.33
CA PRO A 466 -2.29 21.90 -9.73
C PRO A 466 -1.82 20.46 -9.46
N LEU A 467 -2.48 19.76 -8.55
CA LEU A 467 -2.21 18.35 -8.23
C LEU A 467 -3.10 17.35 -9.00
N ARG A 468 -3.92 17.80 -9.95
CA ARG A 468 -4.83 16.93 -10.70
C ARG A 468 -4.07 15.87 -11.50
N GLU A 469 -2.90 16.25 -12.03
CA GLU A 469 -2.02 15.38 -12.82
C GLU A 469 -1.58 14.11 -12.06
N VAL A 470 -1.56 14.11 -10.72
CA VAL A 470 -1.23 12.90 -9.93
C VAL A 470 -2.17 11.74 -10.24
N LEU A 471 -3.44 12.04 -10.47
CA LEU A 471 -4.43 11.03 -10.85
C LEU A 471 -4.12 10.42 -12.23
N GLU A 472 -3.55 11.21 -13.15
CA GLU A 472 -3.20 10.74 -14.49
C GLU A 472 -1.88 9.96 -14.49
N HIS A 473 -0.86 10.44 -13.78
CA HIS A 473 0.41 9.73 -13.62
C HIS A 473 0.24 8.36 -12.94
N ASN A 474 -0.75 8.25 -12.03
CA ASN A 474 -1.11 7.01 -11.35
C ASN A 474 -2.46 6.46 -11.81
N ALA A 475 -2.78 6.59 -13.10
CA ALA A 475 -4.10 6.23 -13.61
C ALA A 475 -4.50 4.79 -13.27
N ASP A 476 -3.57 3.83 -13.38
CA ASP A 476 -3.82 2.41 -13.08
C ASP A 476 -4.24 2.15 -11.62
N LEU A 477 -3.83 3.04 -10.70
CA LEU A 477 -4.21 2.98 -9.29
C LEU A 477 -5.45 3.83 -8.98
N THR A 478 -5.75 4.82 -9.82
CA THR A 478 -6.76 5.86 -9.57
C THR A 478 -7.85 5.89 -10.66
N ILE A 479 -7.76 6.76 -11.68
CA ILE A 479 -8.84 7.05 -12.63
C ILE A 479 -9.13 5.93 -13.62
N ASN A 480 -8.19 5.00 -13.84
CA ASN A 480 -8.41 3.78 -14.62
C ASN A 480 -8.75 2.56 -13.73
N ASN A 481 -8.96 2.77 -12.44
CA ASN A 481 -9.24 1.71 -11.48
C ASN A 481 -10.71 1.77 -11.00
N PRO A 482 -11.56 0.79 -11.34
CA PRO A 482 -12.94 0.74 -10.83
C PRO A 482 -13.01 0.69 -9.29
N LEU A 483 -12.03 0.09 -8.62
CA LEU A 483 -12.01 -0.03 -7.17
C LEU A 483 -11.83 1.32 -6.49
N PHE A 484 -11.01 2.20 -7.07
CA PHE A 484 -10.79 3.56 -6.56
C PHE A 484 -12.11 4.33 -6.45
N TYR A 485 -12.90 4.37 -7.53
CA TYR A 485 -14.21 5.03 -7.53
C TYR A 485 -15.21 4.38 -6.58
N LYS A 486 -15.20 3.05 -6.46
CA LYS A 486 -16.07 2.35 -5.51
C LYS A 486 -15.76 2.76 -4.08
N GLN A 487 -14.48 2.72 -3.69
CA GLN A 487 -14.04 3.13 -2.36
C GLN A 487 -14.35 4.61 -2.08
N LEU A 488 -14.05 5.49 -3.06
CA LEU A 488 -14.38 6.92 -2.96
C LEU A 488 -15.87 7.15 -2.72
N ASN A 489 -16.74 6.46 -3.47
CA ASN A 489 -18.18 6.57 -3.30
C ASN A 489 -18.64 6.11 -1.90
N GLN A 490 -18.02 5.10 -1.30
CA GLN A 490 -18.34 4.69 0.08
C GLN A 490 -17.94 5.76 1.10
N VAL A 491 -16.76 6.35 0.94
CA VAL A 491 -16.28 7.45 1.81
C VAL A 491 -17.19 8.68 1.67
N LEU A 492 -17.54 9.05 0.45
CA LEU A 492 -18.43 10.19 0.17
C LEU A 492 -19.83 10.00 0.77
N ARG A 493 -20.38 8.77 0.72
CA ARG A 493 -21.66 8.44 1.37
C ARG A 493 -21.58 8.56 2.89
N LEU A 494 -20.47 8.11 3.49
CA LEU A 494 -20.26 8.24 4.93
C LEU A 494 -20.20 9.73 5.35
N ILE A 495 -19.56 10.58 4.54
CA ILE A 495 -19.48 12.03 4.79
C ILE A 495 -20.84 12.70 4.60
N SER A 496 -21.59 12.36 3.54
CA SER A 496 -22.90 12.97 3.25
C SER A 496 -23.99 12.57 4.24
N ALA A 497 -23.84 11.44 4.92
CA ALA A 497 -24.73 10.98 5.98
C ALA A 497 -24.61 11.79 7.28
N LYS A 498 -23.46 12.43 7.53
CA LYS A 498 -23.24 13.21 8.75
C LYS A 498 -24.23 14.37 8.87
N SER A 499 -24.76 14.57 10.08
CA SER A 499 -25.72 15.65 10.38
C SER A 499 -25.13 17.03 10.10
N THR A 500 -23.81 17.18 10.25
CA THR A 500 -23.04 18.42 9.99
C THR A 500 -22.85 18.76 8.52
N CYS A 501 -23.18 17.86 7.58
CA CYS A 501 -23.00 18.10 6.15
C CYS A 501 -24.12 18.98 5.58
N SER A 502 -23.77 20.13 4.99
CA SER A 502 -24.73 21.09 4.42
C SER A 502 -25.49 20.54 3.21
N SER A 503 -26.68 21.09 2.92
CA SER A 503 -27.52 20.66 1.78
C SER A 503 -26.77 20.76 0.45
N ASP A 504 -26.10 21.88 0.21
CA ASP A 504 -25.41 22.16 -1.05
C ASP A 504 -24.25 21.18 -1.25
N ARG A 505 -23.53 20.88 -0.17
CA ARG A 505 -22.44 19.90 -0.18
C ARG A 505 -22.95 18.48 -0.46
N ARG A 506 -24.12 18.11 0.08
CA ARG A 506 -24.74 16.81 -0.24
C ARG A 506 -25.10 16.71 -1.72
N VAL A 507 -25.58 17.78 -2.34
CA VAL A 507 -25.89 17.80 -3.79
C VAL A 507 -24.62 17.63 -4.63
N GLU A 508 -23.54 18.34 -4.28
CA GLU A 508 -22.24 18.21 -4.93
C GLU A 508 -21.70 16.77 -4.83
N ILE A 509 -21.73 16.20 -3.62
CA ILE A 509 -21.32 14.81 -3.36
C ILE A 509 -22.15 13.82 -4.18
N ASN A 510 -23.47 13.96 -4.21
CA ASN A 510 -24.35 13.05 -4.96
C ASN A 510 -24.13 13.14 -6.47
N THR A 511 -23.84 14.35 -6.97
CA THR A 511 -23.48 14.56 -8.38
C THR A 511 -22.18 13.83 -8.72
N LEU A 512 -21.15 13.96 -7.87
CA LEU A 512 -19.89 13.26 -8.03
C LEU A 512 -20.05 11.73 -7.95
N ILE A 513 -20.84 11.22 -7.00
CA ILE A 513 -21.14 9.78 -6.90
C ILE A 513 -21.78 9.27 -8.18
N THR A 514 -22.73 10.02 -8.75
CA THR A 514 -23.42 9.66 -10.01
C THR A 514 -22.44 9.63 -11.17
N SER A 515 -21.55 10.62 -11.28
CA SER A 515 -20.47 10.66 -12.28
C SER A 515 -19.52 9.45 -12.14
N ASN A 516 -19.09 9.16 -10.91
CA ASN A 516 -18.22 8.02 -10.61
C ASN A 516 -18.86 6.67 -10.98
N LEU A 517 -20.17 6.51 -10.77
CA LEU A 517 -20.89 5.29 -11.17
C LEU A 517 -20.85 5.06 -12.68
N ARG A 518 -20.95 6.14 -13.48
CA ARG A 518 -20.79 6.08 -14.94
C ARG A 518 -19.35 5.66 -15.31
N LYS A 519 -18.33 6.27 -14.69
CA LYS A 519 -16.93 5.90 -14.91
C LYS A 519 -16.63 4.44 -14.56
N ILE A 520 -17.17 3.92 -13.44
CA ILE A 520 -17.05 2.50 -13.07
C ILE A 520 -17.63 1.58 -14.15
N GLU A 521 -18.78 1.94 -14.71
CA GLU A 521 -19.42 1.15 -15.76
C GLU A 521 -18.60 1.13 -17.05
N LEU A 522 -18.04 2.27 -17.45
CA LEU A 522 -17.13 2.35 -18.60
C LEU A 522 -15.90 1.44 -18.37
N LEU A 523 -15.24 1.58 -17.22
CA LEU A 523 -14.03 0.80 -16.92
C LEU A 523 -14.29 -0.72 -16.81
N LYS A 524 -15.47 -1.15 -16.33
CA LYS A 524 -15.87 -2.58 -16.33
C LYS A 524 -15.90 -3.19 -17.73
N ASN A 525 -16.11 -2.36 -18.76
CA ASN A 525 -16.10 -2.77 -20.15
C ASN A 525 -14.70 -2.61 -20.80
N HIS A 526 -13.64 -2.46 -20.00
CA HIS A 526 -12.26 -2.18 -20.44
C HIS A 526 -12.13 -0.90 -21.25
N ILE A 527 -12.98 0.07 -20.94
CA ILE A 527 -12.97 1.38 -21.56
C ILE A 527 -12.21 2.29 -20.62
N HIS A 528 -10.93 2.48 -20.91
CA HIS A 528 -10.16 3.52 -20.24
C HIS A 528 -10.77 4.85 -20.64
N VAL A 529 -11.25 5.60 -19.64
CA VAL A 529 -11.56 7.02 -19.83
C VAL A 529 -10.22 7.71 -19.93
N SER A 530 -9.55 7.53 -21.06
CA SER A 530 -8.45 8.40 -21.42
C SER A 530 -9.09 9.77 -21.58
N GLU A 531 -8.94 10.63 -20.58
CA GLU A 531 -9.06 12.09 -20.73
C GLU A 531 -7.91 12.63 -21.64
N SER A 532 -7.26 11.76 -22.43
CA SER A 532 -6.48 12.10 -23.61
C SER A 532 -7.43 12.66 -24.67
N GLU A 533 -7.91 13.86 -24.37
CA GLU A 533 -8.22 14.92 -25.30
C GLU A 533 -6.96 15.31 -26.07
N ASN A 534 -6.34 14.37 -26.79
CA ASN A 534 -5.33 14.74 -27.78
C ASN A 534 -6.11 15.37 -28.93
N VAL A 535 -6.45 16.65 -28.77
CA VAL A 535 -6.65 17.51 -29.93
C VAL A 535 -5.35 17.35 -30.71
N PRO A 536 -5.40 16.85 -31.95
CA PRO A 536 -4.18 16.66 -32.72
C PRO A 536 -3.39 17.97 -32.72
N HIS A 537 -2.08 17.92 -32.43
CA HIS A 537 -1.24 19.11 -32.25
C HIS A 537 -1.36 20.11 -33.44
N TYR A 538 -1.68 19.62 -34.64
CA TYR A 538 -1.93 20.46 -35.82
C TYR A 538 -3.20 21.33 -35.71
N LEU A 539 -4.22 20.89 -34.99
CA LEU A 539 -5.46 21.66 -34.75
C LEU A 539 -5.27 22.75 -33.71
N GLU A 540 -4.44 22.51 -32.70
CA GLU A 540 -4.00 23.53 -31.75
C GLU A 540 -3.21 24.65 -32.43
N GLU A 541 -2.34 24.30 -33.39
CA GLU A 541 -1.63 25.27 -34.23
C GLU A 541 -2.56 26.09 -35.14
N MET A 542 -3.64 25.49 -35.64
CA MET A 542 -4.56 26.14 -36.59
C MET A 542 -5.64 27.01 -35.93
N LEU A 543 -6.25 26.54 -34.85
CA LEU A 543 -7.36 27.22 -34.17
C LEU A 543 -6.92 28.06 -32.97
N GLY A 544 -5.72 27.79 -32.44
CA GLY A 544 -5.23 28.39 -31.21
C GLY A 544 -5.90 27.80 -29.96
N GLU A 545 -5.12 27.76 -28.88
CA GLU A 545 -5.54 27.21 -27.58
C GLU A 545 -6.83 27.83 -27.04
N GLN A 546 -7.01 29.14 -27.25
CA GLN A 546 -8.16 29.89 -26.76
C GLN A 546 -9.48 29.48 -27.43
N MET A 547 -9.46 29.19 -28.74
CA MET A 547 -10.66 28.81 -29.49
C MET A 547 -11.08 27.37 -29.18
N ILE A 548 -10.10 26.47 -29.02
CA ILE A 548 -10.35 25.10 -28.55
C ILE A 548 -10.95 25.11 -27.16
N LYS A 549 -10.40 25.94 -26.25
CA LYS A 549 -10.95 26.11 -24.91
C LYS A 549 -12.39 26.62 -24.95
N GLN A 550 -12.69 27.62 -25.79
CA GLN A 550 -14.05 28.12 -25.97
C GLN A 550 -15.02 27.06 -26.49
N LEU A 551 -14.59 26.19 -27.42
CA LEU A 551 -15.43 25.09 -27.92
C LEU A 551 -15.67 24.01 -26.85
N ARG A 552 -14.67 23.72 -26.02
CA ARG A 552 -14.80 22.74 -24.91
C ARG A 552 -15.71 23.26 -23.80
N ASP A 553 -15.60 24.55 -23.48
CA ASP A 553 -16.36 25.19 -22.41
C ASP A 553 -17.76 25.61 -22.87
N ASP A 554 -18.07 25.50 -24.17
CA ASP A 554 -19.37 25.88 -24.72
C ASP A 554 -20.53 25.05 -24.10
N PRO A 555 -21.55 25.70 -23.51
CA PRO A 555 -22.65 25.00 -22.85
C PRO A 555 -23.42 24.04 -23.77
N GLN A 556 -23.57 24.39 -25.06
CA GLN A 556 -24.34 23.59 -26.00
C GLN A 556 -23.59 22.33 -26.43
N ILE A 557 -22.29 22.45 -26.70
CA ILE A 557 -21.41 21.31 -27.00
C ILE A 557 -21.35 20.36 -25.81
N ARG A 558 -21.20 20.89 -24.58
CA ARG A 558 -21.19 20.07 -23.35
C ARG A 558 -22.50 19.34 -23.11
N TYR A 559 -23.63 19.98 -23.38
CA TYR A 559 -24.95 19.37 -23.26
C TYR A 559 -25.09 18.14 -24.17
N TYR A 560 -24.75 18.29 -25.45
CA TYR A 560 -24.86 17.19 -26.41
C TYR A 560 -23.80 16.10 -26.17
N GLN A 561 -22.59 16.49 -25.78
CA GLN A 561 -21.55 15.56 -25.36
C GLN A 561 -22.02 14.65 -24.22
N SER A 562 -22.60 15.24 -23.17
CA SER A 562 -23.16 14.49 -22.04
C SER A 562 -24.29 13.56 -22.47
N SER A 563 -25.13 14.01 -23.41
CA SER A 563 -26.23 13.22 -23.97
C SER A 563 -25.72 12.02 -24.80
N ILE A 564 -24.63 12.21 -25.54
CA ILE A 564 -23.97 11.16 -26.34
C ILE A 564 -23.43 10.08 -25.41
N GLU A 565 -22.71 10.47 -24.35
CA GLU A 565 -22.17 9.56 -23.35
C GLU A 565 -23.28 8.75 -22.65
N GLU A 566 -24.39 9.40 -22.29
CA GLU A 566 -25.54 8.74 -21.69
C GLU A 566 -26.13 7.67 -22.62
N ARG A 567 -26.39 8.02 -23.88
CA ARG A 567 -26.96 7.09 -24.87
C ARG A 567 -26.01 5.97 -25.25
N ALA A 568 -24.71 6.26 -25.39
CA ALA A 568 -23.68 5.25 -25.61
C ALA A 568 -23.67 4.21 -24.47
N THR A 569 -23.72 4.67 -23.21
CA THR A 569 -23.74 3.80 -22.04
C THR A 569 -24.96 2.87 -22.06
N LEU A 570 -26.15 3.41 -22.37
CA LEU A 570 -27.38 2.61 -22.49
C LEU A 570 -27.29 1.58 -23.62
N LEU A 571 -26.77 1.97 -24.79
CA LEU A 571 -26.65 1.11 -25.95
C LEU A 571 -25.60 0.00 -25.76
N ILE A 572 -24.47 0.30 -25.12
CA ILE A 572 -23.41 -0.68 -24.82
C ILE A 572 -23.93 -1.85 -23.97
N ARG A 573 -24.88 -1.59 -23.05
CA ARG A 573 -25.52 -2.65 -22.25
C ARG A 573 -26.29 -3.67 -23.09
N LYS A 574 -26.80 -3.26 -24.24
CA LYS A 574 -27.58 -4.12 -25.15
C LYS A 574 -26.72 -4.80 -26.23
N LEU A 575 -25.51 -4.30 -26.49
CA LEU A 575 -24.66 -4.75 -27.60
C LEU A 575 -23.60 -5.80 -27.19
N PRO A 576 -23.20 -6.71 -28.10
CA PRO A 576 -22.03 -7.56 -27.93
C PRO A 576 -20.71 -6.76 -27.82
N ARG A 577 -19.76 -7.28 -27.04
CA ARG A 577 -18.45 -6.64 -26.76
C ARG A 577 -17.68 -6.19 -28.00
N ILE A 578 -17.81 -6.89 -29.12
CA ILE A 578 -17.14 -6.56 -30.39
C ILE A 578 -17.50 -5.15 -30.91
N HIS A 579 -18.68 -4.65 -30.57
CA HIS A 579 -19.16 -3.33 -31.04
C HIS A 579 -18.86 -2.19 -30.06
N HIS A 580 -18.44 -2.49 -28.83
CA HIS A 580 -18.24 -1.48 -27.78
C HIS A 580 -17.21 -0.42 -28.19
N LYS A 581 -16.06 -0.85 -28.72
CA LYS A 581 -14.99 0.07 -29.17
C LYS A 581 -15.47 1.05 -30.25
N ALA A 582 -16.31 0.59 -31.19
CA ALA A 582 -16.83 1.43 -32.26
C ALA A 582 -17.85 2.47 -31.75
N ILE A 583 -18.71 2.10 -30.80
CA ILE A 583 -19.68 3.02 -30.19
C ILE A 583 -18.98 4.10 -29.36
N LEU A 584 -17.89 3.75 -28.67
CA LEU A 584 -17.11 4.70 -27.85
C LEU A 584 -16.20 5.59 -28.68
N GLY A 585 -15.72 5.12 -29.83
CA GLY A 585 -15.05 6.00 -30.79
C GLY A 585 -15.93 7.19 -31.20
N LEU A 586 -17.26 7.05 -31.12
CA LEU A 586 -18.23 8.10 -31.41
C LEU A 586 -18.57 8.98 -30.19
N THR A 587 -18.13 8.62 -28.97
CA THR A 587 -18.37 9.45 -27.79
C THR A 587 -17.36 10.57 -27.65
N HIS A 588 -16.30 10.63 -28.47
CA HIS A 588 -15.34 11.72 -28.43
C HIS A 588 -15.68 12.78 -29.49
N VAL A 589 -15.49 14.06 -29.17
CA VAL A 589 -15.60 15.14 -30.16
C VAL A 589 -14.53 14.92 -31.23
N ASN A 590 -14.96 14.56 -32.44
CA ASN A 590 -14.04 14.24 -33.52
C ASN A 590 -13.50 15.54 -34.16
N PHE A 591 -12.55 16.19 -33.48
CA PHE A 591 -11.90 17.39 -33.99
C PHE A 591 -11.19 17.16 -35.33
N GLU A 592 -10.90 15.91 -35.74
CA GLU A 592 -10.34 15.63 -37.07
C GLU A 592 -11.31 15.97 -38.21
N LEU A 593 -12.63 15.86 -38.00
CA LEU A 593 -13.62 16.28 -39.01
C LEU A 593 -13.62 17.81 -39.18
N ILE A 594 -13.39 18.53 -38.09
CA ILE A 594 -13.20 19.98 -38.09
C ILE A 594 -11.88 20.31 -38.80
N GLY A 595 -10.79 19.62 -38.45
CA GLY A 595 -9.48 19.74 -39.10
C GLY A 595 -9.53 19.51 -40.60
N ASN A 596 -10.26 18.48 -41.05
CA ASN A 596 -10.45 18.20 -42.48
C ASN A 596 -11.31 19.24 -43.21
N SER A 597 -12.26 19.87 -42.51
CA SER A 597 -13.06 20.97 -43.07
C SER A 597 -12.24 22.25 -43.18
N LEU A 598 -11.37 22.51 -42.20
CA LEU A 598 -10.44 23.64 -42.17
C LEU A 598 -9.30 23.48 -43.18
N ASN A 599 -8.76 22.27 -43.36
CA ASN A 599 -7.70 21.95 -44.33
C ASN A 599 -8.13 22.15 -45.80
N ARG A 600 -9.43 22.27 -46.07
CA ARG A 600 -9.97 22.58 -47.42
C ARG A 600 -9.94 24.07 -47.74
N ILE A 601 -9.66 24.93 -46.76
CA ILE A 601 -9.72 26.38 -46.88
C ILE A 601 -8.33 26.89 -47.29
N GLN A 602 -8.18 27.20 -48.57
CA GLN A 602 -6.90 27.67 -49.13
C GLN A 602 -6.62 29.17 -48.86
N ASN A 603 -7.59 29.90 -48.29
CA ASN A 603 -7.51 31.35 -48.10
C ASN A 603 -7.92 31.74 -46.68
N PHE A 604 -7.02 32.39 -45.93
CA PHE A 604 -7.26 32.83 -44.54
C PHE A 604 -8.46 33.79 -44.40
N ALA A 605 -8.81 34.52 -45.45
CA ALA A 605 -10.01 35.38 -45.46
C ALA A 605 -11.34 34.59 -45.48
N GLN A 606 -11.29 33.27 -45.62
CA GLN A 606 -12.42 32.34 -45.58
C GLN A 606 -12.38 31.43 -44.33
N ALA A 607 -11.51 31.72 -43.36
CA ALA A 607 -11.46 30.98 -42.11
C ALA A 607 -12.82 31.11 -41.39
N PRO A 608 -13.43 29.99 -40.96
CA PRO A 608 -14.75 30.02 -40.34
C PRO A 608 -14.68 30.72 -39.00
N SER A 609 -15.72 31.50 -38.71
CA SER A 609 -15.94 32.10 -37.40
C SER A 609 -16.17 31.03 -36.32
N PHE A 610 -15.99 31.40 -35.05
CA PHE A 610 -16.32 30.53 -33.92
C PHE A 610 -17.74 29.95 -34.03
N ASP A 611 -18.72 30.80 -34.36
CA ASP A 611 -20.12 30.40 -34.49
C ASP A 611 -20.37 29.39 -35.62
N GLU A 612 -19.53 29.38 -36.66
CA GLU A 612 -19.60 28.39 -37.75
C GLU A 612 -19.02 27.05 -37.30
N ILE A 613 -17.85 27.06 -36.64
CA ILE A 613 -17.23 25.85 -36.11
C ILE A 613 -18.12 25.21 -35.03
N GLN A 614 -18.65 26.02 -34.11
CA GLN A 614 -19.57 25.58 -33.05
C GLN A 614 -20.80 24.90 -33.66
N ARG A 615 -21.42 25.51 -34.68
CA ARG A 615 -22.60 24.93 -35.37
C ARG A 615 -22.27 23.59 -36.01
N ASP A 616 -21.09 23.44 -36.60
CA ASP A 616 -20.67 22.19 -37.21
C ASP A 616 -20.40 21.10 -36.17
N VAL A 617 -19.76 21.43 -35.04
CA VAL A 617 -19.57 20.50 -33.91
C VAL A 617 -20.91 20.01 -33.37
N VAL A 618 -21.82 20.94 -33.09
CA VAL A 618 -23.16 20.63 -32.57
C VAL A 618 -23.94 19.76 -33.57
N LYS A 619 -23.85 20.07 -34.87
CA LYS A 619 -24.50 19.27 -35.92
C LYS A 619 -23.95 17.84 -35.96
N GLN A 620 -22.64 17.65 -35.82
CA GLN A 620 -22.04 16.32 -35.73
C GLN A 620 -22.53 15.57 -34.50
N GLN A 621 -22.57 16.22 -33.34
CA GLN A 621 -23.06 15.61 -32.10
C GLN A 621 -24.54 15.19 -32.22
N ILE A 622 -25.38 16.00 -32.87
CA ILE A 622 -26.78 15.63 -33.15
C ILE A 622 -26.86 14.39 -34.06
N LEU A 623 -26.00 14.29 -35.09
CA LEU A 623 -25.97 13.11 -35.96
C LEU A 623 -25.51 11.86 -35.22
N ILE A 624 -24.56 11.97 -34.28
CA ILE A 624 -24.13 10.87 -33.41
C ILE A 624 -25.28 10.42 -32.50
N LEU A 625 -26.03 11.37 -31.94
CA LEU A 625 -27.22 11.09 -31.14
C LEU A 625 -28.31 10.36 -31.95
N GLU A 626 -28.57 10.79 -33.18
CA GLU A 626 -29.48 10.11 -34.11
C GLU A 626 -28.99 8.70 -34.42
N LEU A 627 -27.68 8.53 -34.64
CA LEU A 627 -27.05 7.24 -34.89
C LEU A 627 -27.25 6.27 -33.72
N PHE A 628 -27.11 6.73 -32.48
CA PHE A 628 -27.36 5.90 -31.29
C PHE A 628 -28.84 5.52 -31.15
N ASP A 629 -29.77 6.45 -31.37
CA ASP A 629 -31.21 6.15 -31.31
C ASP A 629 -31.59 5.11 -32.38
N LEU A 630 -31.05 5.23 -33.59
CA LEU A 630 -31.27 4.28 -34.68
C LEU A 630 -30.64 2.91 -34.39
N ARG A 631 -29.47 2.87 -33.77
CA ARG A 631 -28.81 1.62 -33.35
C ARG A 631 -29.57 0.93 -32.23
N ASP A 632 -30.11 1.67 -31.27
CA ASP A 632 -30.95 1.12 -30.20
C ASP A 632 -32.24 0.51 -30.78
N GLU A 633 -32.92 1.25 -31.67
CA GLU A 633 -34.10 0.74 -32.37
C GLU A 633 -33.75 -0.52 -33.19
N PHE A 634 -32.61 -0.53 -33.89
CA PHE A 634 -32.16 -1.68 -34.66
C PHE A 634 -32.01 -2.94 -33.80
N VAL A 635 -31.33 -2.84 -32.65
CA VAL A 635 -31.11 -3.97 -31.73
C VAL A 635 -32.43 -4.52 -31.21
N ASP A 636 -33.34 -3.63 -30.79
CA ASP A 636 -34.66 -4.04 -30.29
C ASP A 636 -35.49 -4.74 -31.38
N LYS A 637 -35.44 -4.27 -32.63
CA LYS A 637 -36.14 -4.90 -33.76
C LYS A 637 -35.50 -6.21 -34.23
N GLU A 638 -34.17 -6.33 -34.17
CA GLU A 638 -33.44 -7.54 -34.50
C GLU A 638 -33.74 -8.67 -33.50
N ALA A 639 -33.80 -8.35 -32.21
CA ALA A 639 -34.22 -9.31 -31.17
C ALA A 639 -35.62 -9.89 -31.42
N LEU A 640 -36.56 -9.07 -31.94
CA LEU A 640 -37.90 -9.52 -32.32
C LEU A 640 -37.92 -10.43 -33.57
N LEU A 641 -36.87 -10.38 -34.40
CA LEU A 641 -36.72 -11.19 -35.62
C LEU A 641 -35.88 -12.45 -35.42
N ASP A 642 -35.09 -12.55 -34.34
CA ASP A 642 -34.16 -13.65 -34.07
C ASP A 642 -34.84 -15.04 -34.12
N GLY A 643 -36.06 -15.15 -33.57
CA GLY A 643 -36.86 -16.38 -33.64
C GLY A 643 -37.39 -16.75 -35.04
N VAL A 644 -37.52 -15.80 -35.96
CA VAL A 644 -37.93 -16.05 -37.35
C VAL A 644 -36.73 -16.54 -38.17
N ILE A 645 -35.57 -15.93 -37.93
CA ILE A 645 -34.31 -16.20 -38.62
C ILE A 645 -33.78 -17.58 -38.22
N ARG A 646 -33.76 -17.92 -36.91
CA ARG A 646 -33.27 -19.21 -36.42
C ARG A 646 -34.16 -20.40 -36.79
N HIS A 647 -35.46 -20.18 -36.96
CA HIS A 647 -36.42 -21.26 -37.24
C HIS A 647 -36.95 -21.30 -38.68
N GLN A 648 -36.37 -20.50 -39.58
CA GLN A 648 -36.72 -20.45 -41.01
C GLN A 648 -38.24 -20.35 -41.30
N ARG A 649 -38.98 -19.64 -40.44
CA ARG A 649 -40.44 -19.50 -40.59
C ARG A 649 -40.75 -18.43 -41.65
N LYS A 650 -41.83 -18.62 -42.42
CA LYS A 650 -42.31 -17.58 -43.34
C LYS A 650 -42.69 -16.33 -42.53
N PRO A 651 -42.16 -15.14 -42.88
CA PRO A 651 -42.41 -13.94 -42.10
C PRO A 651 -43.87 -13.51 -42.21
N THR A 652 -44.49 -13.23 -41.07
CA THR A 652 -45.83 -12.67 -40.97
C THR A 652 -45.91 -11.26 -41.56
N ARG A 653 -47.11 -10.73 -41.78
CA ARG A 653 -47.32 -9.37 -42.30
C ARG A 653 -46.62 -8.30 -41.43
N ASP A 654 -46.65 -8.47 -40.12
CA ASP A 654 -46.00 -7.52 -39.20
C ASP A 654 -44.48 -7.71 -39.15
N GLN A 655 -43.98 -8.94 -39.26
CA GLN A 655 -42.54 -9.20 -39.40
C GLN A 655 -41.98 -8.62 -40.71
N LYS A 656 -42.75 -8.63 -41.81
CA LYS A 656 -42.37 -7.94 -43.06
C LYS A 656 -42.25 -6.43 -42.88
N LYS A 657 -43.11 -5.81 -42.05
CA LYS A 657 -42.99 -4.38 -41.71
C LYS A 657 -41.74 -4.12 -40.87
N ILE A 658 -41.43 -4.99 -39.89
CA ILE A 658 -40.21 -4.88 -39.09
C ILE A 658 -38.97 -5.00 -39.99
N ILE A 659 -38.92 -5.97 -40.92
CA ILE A 659 -37.82 -6.11 -41.89
C ILE A 659 -37.67 -4.86 -42.77
N ALA A 660 -38.79 -4.27 -43.22
CA ALA A 660 -38.74 -3.04 -44.01
C ALA A 660 -38.17 -1.86 -43.20
N ARG A 661 -38.58 -1.73 -41.93
CA ARG A 661 -38.05 -0.71 -41.01
C ARG A 661 -36.58 -0.94 -40.68
N VAL A 662 -36.16 -2.18 -40.46
CA VAL A 662 -34.74 -2.54 -40.25
C VAL A 662 -33.89 -2.14 -41.46
N LYS A 663 -34.36 -2.36 -42.69
CA LYS A 663 -33.66 -1.90 -43.90
C LYS A 663 -33.57 -0.39 -44.01
N GLU A 664 -34.63 0.32 -43.64
CA GLU A 664 -34.66 1.79 -43.61
C GLU A 664 -33.64 2.33 -42.58
N ILE A 665 -33.64 1.76 -41.37
CA ILE A 665 -32.69 2.09 -40.31
C ILE A 665 -31.26 1.83 -40.77
N SER A 666 -30.96 0.66 -41.34
CA SER A 666 -29.62 0.36 -41.86
C SER A 666 -29.16 1.33 -42.94
N LYS A 667 -30.06 1.75 -43.83
CA LYS A 667 -29.75 2.74 -44.86
C LYS A 667 -29.40 4.08 -44.21
N ARG A 668 -30.22 4.56 -43.27
CA ARG A 668 -30.00 5.84 -42.57
C ARG A 668 -28.72 5.83 -41.73
N ILE A 669 -28.43 4.71 -41.06
CA ILE A 669 -27.15 4.50 -40.36
C ILE A 669 -25.98 4.64 -41.33
N GLY A 670 -26.06 4.06 -42.53
CA GLY A 670 -25.04 4.21 -43.58
C GLY A 670 -24.84 5.67 -43.98
N GLU A 671 -25.93 6.39 -44.26
CA GLU A 671 -25.89 7.82 -44.61
C GLU A 671 -25.23 8.67 -43.52
N ILE A 672 -25.57 8.43 -42.24
CA ILE A 672 -24.98 9.16 -41.12
C ILE A 672 -23.49 8.80 -40.94
N GLN A 673 -23.12 7.52 -41.11
CA GLN A 673 -21.73 7.08 -41.02
C GLN A 673 -20.85 7.67 -42.14
N ASP A 674 -21.40 7.87 -43.33
CA ASP A 674 -20.70 8.55 -44.43
C ASP A 674 -20.50 10.04 -44.15
N LEU A 675 -21.40 10.67 -43.38
CA LEU A 675 -21.28 12.06 -42.95
C LEU A 675 -20.28 12.26 -41.78
N ILE A 676 -20.00 11.20 -41.01
CA ILE A 676 -19.16 11.24 -39.79
C ILE A 676 -17.76 10.65 -40.01
N VAL A 677 -17.48 9.89 -41.07
CA VAL A 677 -16.18 9.18 -41.24
C VAL A 677 -15.30 9.73 -42.37
N VAL A 678 -14.03 9.98 -42.05
CA VAL A 678 -12.90 10.11 -42.99
C VAL A 678 -12.36 8.69 -43.27
N PRO A 679 -12.01 8.34 -44.53
CA PRO A 679 -11.60 6.99 -44.87
C PRO A 679 -10.21 6.67 -44.29
N GLU A 680 -10.17 5.93 -43.18
CA GLU A 680 -9.03 5.10 -42.82
C GLU A 680 -9.35 3.62 -43.06
N ASN A 681 -8.34 2.94 -43.61
CA ASN A 681 -8.38 1.67 -44.33
C ASN A 681 -8.82 0.43 -43.51
N ASP A 682 -9.26 -0.57 -44.28
CA ASP A 682 -9.20 -2.03 -44.07
C ASP A 682 -10.29 -2.81 -43.29
N SER A 683 -11.24 -2.17 -42.61
CA SER A 683 -12.33 -2.94 -41.94
C SER A 683 -13.71 -2.81 -42.63
N LYS A 684 -14.01 -1.66 -43.24
CA LYS A 684 -15.32 -1.39 -43.82
C LYS A 684 -15.60 -2.20 -45.10
N GLN A 685 -14.59 -2.42 -45.94
CA GLN A 685 -14.74 -3.21 -47.17
C GLN A 685 -15.05 -4.67 -46.85
N ALA A 686 -14.37 -5.27 -45.86
CA ALA A 686 -14.58 -6.66 -45.49
C ALA A 686 -15.95 -6.92 -44.83
N MET A 687 -16.50 -5.97 -44.06
CA MET A 687 -17.82 -6.11 -43.44
C MET A 687 -18.98 -5.79 -44.40
N GLN A 688 -18.81 -4.79 -45.27
CA GLN A 688 -19.79 -4.48 -46.32
C GLN A 688 -19.79 -5.58 -47.39
N ASP A 689 -18.65 -6.12 -47.80
CA ASP A 689 -18.58 -7.23 -48.75
C ASP A 689 -19.13 -8.53 -48.14
N LYS A 690 -18.87 -8.81 -46.84
CA LYS A 690 -19.48 -9.97 -46.16
C LYS A 690 -20.99 -9.83 -45.98
N SER A 691 -21.48 -8.64 -45.65
CA SER A 691 -22.92 -8.40 -45.47
C SER A 691 -23.67 -8.35 -46.81
N ALA A 692 -23.05 -7.75 -47.83
CA ALA A 692 -23.57 -7.72 -49.18
C ALA A 692 -23.56 -9.13 -49.81
N ASN A 693 -22.49 -9.91 -49.63
CA ASN A 693 -22.43 -11.31 -50.07
C ASN A 693 -23.40 -12.20 -49.31
N ALA A 694 -23.56 -12.03 -47.98
CA ALA A 694 -24.57 -12.76 -47.22
C ALA A 694 -25.99 -12.42 -47.68
N LEU A 695 -26.29 -11.16 -48.00
CA LEU A 695 -27.58 -10.75 -48.56
C LEU A 695 -27.78 -11.25 -50.00
N LEU A 696 -26.72 -11.30 -50.81
CA LEU A 696 -26.73 -11.88 -52.16
C LEU A 696 -26.92 -13.40 -52.12
N ASP A 697 -26.33 -14.08 -51.15
CA ASP A 697 -26.44 -15.52 -50.96
C ASP A 697 -27.81 -15.89 -50.38
N ILE A 698 -28.37 -15.06 -49.49
CA ILE A 698 -29.78 -15.16 -49.08
C ILE A 698 -30.71 -14.91 -50.27
N ALA A 699 -30.42 -13.92 -51.13
CA ALA A 699 -31.22 -13.65 -52.32
C ALA A 699 -31.13 -14.78 -53.37
N LYS A 700 -29.94 -15.38 -53.54
CA LYS A 700 -29.71 -16.56 -54.40
C LYS A 700 -30.40 -17.80 -53.82
N ALA A 701 -30.35 -18.02 -52.52
CA ALA A 701 -31.07 -19.10 -51.83
C ALA A 701 -32.58 -18.95 -51.99
N ILE A 702 -33.12 -17.73 -51.87
CA ILE A 702 -34.55 -17.44 -52.11
C ILE A 702 -34.91 -17.67 -53.59
N LYS A 703 -34.04 -17.33 -54.53
CA LYS A 703 -34.23 -17.62 -55.96
C LYS A 703 -34.20 -19.12 -56.26
N GLY A 704 -33.27 -19.86 -55.65
CA GLY A 704 -33.16 -21.31 -55.75
C GLY A 704 -34.36 -22.03 -55.16
N VAL A 705 -34.87 -21.57 -54.02
CA VAL A 705 -36.10 -22.09 -53.39
C VAL A 705 -37.33 -21.81 -54.27
N ASN A 706 -37.44 -20.62 -54.87
CA ASN A 706 -38.54 -20.31 -55.79
C ASN A 706 -38.47 -21.11 -57.11
N GLN A 707 -37.26 -21.41 -57.61
CA GLN A 707 -37.06 -22.32 -58.75
C GLN A 707 -37.37 -23.77 -58.36
N PHE A 708 -37.04 -24.19 -57.15
CA PHE A 708 -37.38 -25.52 -56.65
C PHE A 708 -38.89 -25.69 -56.50
N PHE A 709 -39.60 -24.67 -56.00
CA PHE A 709 -41.06 -24.68 -55.94
C PHE A 709 -41.72 -24.58 -57.33
N SER A 710 -41.12 -23.90 -58.30
CA SER A 710 -41.66 -23.86 -59.67
C SER A 710 -41.42 -25.18 -60.43
N VAL A 711 -40.30 -25.86 -60.18
CA VAL A 711 -40.01 -27.20 -60.71
C VAL A 711 -40.83 -28.28 -60.00
N ALA A 712 -40.98 -28.20 -58.67
CA ALA A 712 -41.85 -29.10 -57.91
C ALA A 712 -43.33 -28.90 -58.26
N ALA A 713 -43.78 -27.67 -58.50
CA ALA A 713 -45.13 -27.41 -59.00
C ALA A 713 -45.36 -27.93 -60.42
N LYS A 714 -44.33 -27.95 -61.28
CA LYS A 714 -44.38 -28.58 -62.61
C LYS A 714 -44.29 -30.11 -62.57
N ALA A 715 -43.51 -30.68 -61.65
CA ALA A 715 -43.41 -32.12 -61.45
C ALA A 715 -44.65 -32.71 -60.74
N SER A 716 -45.40 -31.90 -60.00
CA SER A 716 -46.68 -32.30 -59.37
C SER A 716 -47.85 -32.36 -60.37
N SER A 717 -47.71 -31.77 -61.56
CA SER A 717 -48.72 -31.83 -62.62
C SER A 717 -48.50 -32.96 -63.63
N GLU A 718 -47.36 -33.66 -63.60
CA GLU A 718 -47.08 -34.75 -64.53
C GLU A 718 -46.48 -35.97 -63.81
N SER A 719 -47.35 -36.98 -63.65
CA SER A 719 -47.06 -38.39 -63.39
C SER A 719 -46.57 -38.78 -61.98
N GLY A 720 -47.22 -39.83 -61.47
CA GLY A 720 -46.97 -40.37 -60.16
C GLY A 720 -45.85 -41.41 -60.12
N SER A 721 -45.43 -41.65 -58.88
CA SER A 721 -44.82 -42.86 -58.34
C SER A 721 -43.30 -42.93 -58.23
N SER A 722 -42.94 -43.52 -57.10
CA SER A 722 -41.66 -44.06 -56.64
C SER A 722 -40.67 -43.10 -55.99
N SER A 723 -40.35 -43.51 -54.76
CA SER A 723 -39.48 -42.91 -53.77
C SER A 723 -38.00 -43.05 -54.13
N SER A 724 -37.24 -41.97 -53.97
CA SER A 724 -35.85 -42.05 -53.53
C SER A 724 -35.57 -40.85 -52.62
N THR A 725 -35.53 -41.12 -51.31
CA THR A 725 -34.99 -40.18 -50.31
C THR A 725 -33.50 -40.03 -50.57
N VAL A 726 -33.12 -38.97 -51.27
CA VAL A 726 -31.73 -38.52 -51.35
C VAL A 726 -31.41 -37.79 -50.05
N ASP A 727 -30.40 -38.31 -49.35
CA ASP A 727 -29.99 -37.91 -48.02
C ASP A 727 -29.29 -36.54 -48.03
N VAL A 728 -30.07 -35.48 -47.78
CA VAL A 728 -29.61 -34.09 -47.64
C VAL A 728 -28.73 -33.90 -46.40
N SER A 729 -28.70 -34.87 -45.47
CA SER A 729 -27.91 -34.77 -44.24
C SER A 729 -26.41 -34.86 -44.50
N GLN A 730 -25.96 -35.62 -45.51
CA GLN A 730 -24.52 -35.77 -45.79
C GLN A 730 -23.88 -34.52 -46.42
N THR A 731 -24.61 -33.78 -47.25
CA THR A 731 -24.12 -32.51 -47.82
C THR A 731 -24.08 -31.39 -46.77
N PHE A 732 -24.94 -31.47 -45.74
CA PHE A 732 -25.00 -30.50 -44.64
C PHE A 732 -23.95 -30.76 -43.55
N ILE A 733 -23.59 -32.03 -43.31
CA ILE A 733 -22.45 -32.39 -42.44
C ILE A 733 -21.12 -31.91 -43.05
N ALA A 734 -20.97 -31.98 -44.38
CA ALA A 734 -19.80 -31.41 -45.07
C ALA A 734 -19.73 -29.87 -45.00
N PHE A 735 -20.89 -29.20 -44.96
CA PHE A 735 -20.98 -27.74 -44.81
C PHE A 735 -20.60 -27.26 -43.40
N TRP A 736 -21.01 -27.98 -42.34
CA TRP A 736 -20.63 -27.63 -40.96
C TRP A 736 -19.18 -28.01 -40.63
N GLY A 737 -18.66 -29.12 -41.17
CA GLY A 737 -17.26 -29.50 -41.01
C GLY A 737 -16.27 -28.47 -41.59
N ALA A 738 -16.66 -27.76 -42.66
CA ALA A 738 -15.88 -26.70 -43.27
C ALA A 738 -15.87 -25.37 -42.48
N ILE A 739 -16.87 -25.16 -41.59
CA ILE A 739 -16.95 -23.97 -40.72
C ILE A 739 -16.15 -24.19 -39.43
N GLU A 740 -16.05 -25.42 -38.93
CA GLU A 740 -15.21 -25.75 -37.77
C GLU A 740 -13.72 -25.93 -38.12
N SER A 741 -13.37 -26.16 -39.39
CA SER A 741 -11.98 -26.30 -39.85
C SER A 741 -11.26 -24.97 -40.11
N THR A 742 -11.89 -23.82 -39.86
CA THR A 742 -11.20 -22.52 -39.82
C THR A 742 -10.89 -22.08 -38.39
N ARG A 743 -10.19 -22.95 -37.64
CA ARG A 743 -9.29 -22.52 -36.57
C ARG A 743 -7.91 -22.30 -37.20
N PRO A 744 -7.19 -21.21 -36.91
CA PRO A 744 -5.82 -21.11 -37.36
C PRO A 744 -4.96 -22.10 -36.58
N ASP A 745 -4.36 -23.05 -37.29
CA ASP A 745 -3.23 -23.84 -36.83
C ASP A 745 -2.10 -22.91 -36.40
N GLN A 746 -1.78 -22.93 -35.10
CA GLN A 746 -0.49 -22.51 -34.61
C GLN A 746 0.50 -23.65 -34.90
N SER A 747 1.28 -23.50 -35.97
CA SER A 747 2.50 -24.29 -36.14
C SER A 747 3.65 -23.63 -35.38
N SER A 748 4.15 -24.40 -34.42
CA SER A 748 5.42 -24.33 -33.70
C SER A 748 6.65 -23.94 -34.53
N SER A 749 7.53 -23.14 -33.93
CA SER A 749 8.98 -23.30 -34.07
C SER A 749 9.59 -23.62 -32.70
N SER A 750 10.16 -24.81 -32.60
CA SER A 750 10.93 -25.36 -31.49
C SER A 750 12.36 -24.81 -31.47
N SER A 751 12.89 -24.58 -30.27
CA SER A 751 14.26 -24.94 -29.87
C SER A 751 14.30 -25.05 -28.34
N ASP A 752 14.32 -26.29 -27.84
CA ASP A 752 15.37 -26.90 -27.01
C ASP A 752 16.06 -25.98 -25.96
N ASP A 753 16.29 -26.34 -24.69
CA ASP A 753 16.28 -27.61 -23.98
C ASP A 753 16.30 -27.38 -22.46
N ASP A 754 15.77 -28.37 -21.74
CA ASP A 754 16.18 -28.92 -20.44
C ASP A 754 15.87 -28.27 -19.06
N ASN A 755 15.11 -29.10 -18.32
CA ASN A 755 15.24 -29.53 -16.93
C ASN A 755 14.41 -28.86 -15.80
N ASP A 756 13.23 -29.46 -15.60
CA ASP A 756 12.69 -29.95 -14.34
C ASP A 756 13.64 -29.96 -13.12
N GLN A 757 13.16 -29.47 -11.97
CA GLN A 757 12.67 -30.30 -10.85
C GLN A 757 12.50 -29.49 -9.55
N ASN A 758 11.36 -29.71 -8.89
CA ASN A 758 11.15 -29.79 -7.43
C ASN A 758 11.64 -28.67 -6.49
N ASN A 759 10.69 -28.02 -5.80
CA ASN A 759 10.51 -28.08 -4.33
C ASN A 759 9.48 -27.00 -3.91
N ASN A 760 8.32 -27.32 -3.31
CA ASN A 760 8.11 -27.75 -1.92
C ASN A 760 9.02 -27.04 -0.89
N CYS A 761 8.52 -25.97 -0.25
CA CYS A 761 8.60 -25.71 1.20
C CYS A 761 8.23 -24.25 1.51
N ARG A 762 7.19 -24.04 2.33
CA ARG A 762 7.26 -23.72 3.77
C ARG A 762 7.72 -22.29 4.08
N ILE A 763 6.76 -21.53 4.62
CA ILE A 763 6.83 -20.74 5.86
C ILE A 763 8.25 -20.40 6.34
N SER A 764 8.59 -19.12 6.31
CA SER A 764 9.36 -18.37 7.32
C SER A 764 9.09 -16.89 7.11
#